data_AF-V7I211-F1
#
_entry.id   AF-V7I211-F1
#
_cell.length_a   1.000
_cell.length_b   1.000
_cell.length_c   1.000
_cell.angle_alpha   90.00
_cell.angle_beta   90.00
_cell.angle_gamma   90.00
#
_symmetry.space_group_name_H-M   'P 1'
#
loop_
_entity.id
_entity.type
_entity.pdbx_description
1 polymer ?
#
loop_
_entity_poly.entity_id
_entity_poly.type
_entity_poly.pdbx_seq_one_letter_code
_entity_poly.pdbx_strand_id
1 'polypeptide(L)'
;MPRKIRFLSRLVAPFVTMTLLIGLNSGFTKSVNAEETLDPLEDASLFFKERDRDVVKEIYVVDGVNGDRDVIGEARLSHNEAEFLIYLKLEEGWLLDGVFAYSGTGPIPLTEEAKPDKAKFTFGKDLDPDAGVHLLSIDLFGGLNLTWYPEDAYKLLQNVSVYCNVKFADTSHEAWVGNADDALFIEGDFASGTKLTYQIKELVYSKNVSKEEELGTDKAKIEVMPVYAPAHRADGELVELTYRDAAGNVESVRKIAKPLVAVYAEEVAGTSVKVHDVDGTTATVRSRDVFAAVSMDDGGTWKKVNLSRSADLSSFMLENGIEYLGDTFKPNIKVQGNKIVVAWTSKFARSGTPTYTQDGIEDIWGVGGPQRSRDYTEDGWAGLEVPFSAVWVTRGFIDTTTGDVTWFKAERLTSGRRDANQITIASAENAGFGIVWQEDPDGLMPGKAVGPGEGWSGATTNQKTDIWYSFIEMTGFEDVDEDFESNGEPQYDPEDPLKGDGRPKSLIQMSLPVRLTDNDVLNTDSMKMNVSYGIGNKTFMNYPVTLADATVDQTNFFRIHIDDLQPLLNTYESDALSDEDGAHTYGYELEGLLYKDDGNPLVRSDSEYLRFYKKVNNQEAVKYVAITMDGRLLDGDTGASRANLMLQPYKTADGKYSAYAILGYEETKGSGSGPDEADDCDDIADESGDGDDRYYPDTGKNVIYHSYDFKTVDKVSGGVVLNPQEVNAKDEKVYLVDEFGKPILDFMKNPIPAYENARRPRFLVQSKANAIAGKKDDVKGTVMVVLYKMGAEGKGRPSDIMMQRWEVSKLDTGNPYDIKYLSKKIQNISSVTPEILVPTDNEENLKMLKWKQTEGNLNDKTGLYDNDDARAHRGFLKGDLLIVGYTWTPNWTAARNGNDIYNLYIRRSFDGGKNWTSDPKGDGITHTEIFRDPVTLERYEYTESFKTGKYEPARNLSLLRNNKESVIEPRVVGTPGTIVAVTNDKSAYYDKNAMVKVTGGYAYKEDVQDTSSFWITYGTEDNVDTHIGSNDDEDEEISAGPLDLYYSYSKNKGEDFYSYFKTISEDSDGNNAGDVVEVWEWLAKDHGDYKPAQAEAQIRMSPNGNVFYAIWNESGIDPDDGIYKSDAIFRRITRNHSFVQTKRMGVYITP
;
A
#
# COMPACT_ATOMS: atom_id res chain seq x y z
N MET A 1 -54.79 30.03 -42.08
CA MET A 1 -55.62 31.19 -42.48
C MET A 1 -56.26 31.80 -41.22
N PRO A 2 -56.65 33.10 -41.18
CA PRO A 2 -56.00 34.23 -41.86
C PRO A 2 -55.96 35.56 -41.05
N ARG A 3 -55.16 36.53 -41.54
CA ARG A 3 -55.18 38.01 -41.31
C ARG A 3 -54.30 38.54 -40.15
N LYS A 4 -53.50 39.62 -40.31
CA LYS A 4 -53.15 40.49 -41.48
C LYS A 4 -51.75 41.13 -41.20
N ILE A 5 -50.73 41.14 -42.09
CA ILE A 5 -50.48 42.06 -43.25
C ILE A 5 -50.18 43.52 -42.80
N ARG A 6 -49.22 44.32 -43.34
CA ARG A 6 -47.97 44.31 -44.19
C ARG A 6 -47.50 45.80 -44.24
N PHE A 7 -46.33 46.29 -44.70
CA PHE A 7 -44.99 45.89 -45.21
C PHE A 7 -44.06 47.15 -45.00
N LEU A 8 -42.84 47.41 -45.54
CA LEU A 8 -41.98 46.97 -46.67
C LEU A 8 -40.54 46.66 -46.12
N SER A 9 -39.47 46.21 -46.82
CA SER A 9 -38.90 46.31 -48.19
C SER A 9 -38.17 47.65 -48.49
N ARG A 10 -36.92 47.75 -49.01
CA ARG A 10 -35.99 46.91 -49.82
C ARG A 10 -34.57 47.58 -49.80
N LEU A 11 -33.39 47.09 -50.27
CA LEU A 11 -32.81 45.80 -50.75
C LEU A 11 -31.28 46.00 -51.03
N VAL A 12 -30.53 44.91 -51.30
CA VAL A 12 -29.24 44.79 -52.06
C VAL A 12 -27.90 44.73 -51.27
N ALA A 13 -27.07 43.76 -51.66
CA ALA A 13 -25.63 43.52 -51.41
C ALA A 13 -24.98 43.15 -52.80
N PRO A 14 -23.66 42.88 -53.02
CA PRO A 14 -22.64 42.35 -52.08
C PRO A 14 -21.14 42.76 -52.32
N PHE A 15 -20.22 42.04 -51.64
CA PHE A 15 -18.85 41.62 -52.04
C PHE A 15 -17.54 42.38 -51.65
N VAL A 16 -16.53 41.55 -51.27
CA VAL A 16 -15.04 41.68 -51.35
C VAL A 16 -14.22 42.30 -50.18
N THR A 17 -13.70 41.38 -49.33
CA THR A 17 -12.27 41.21 -48.89
C THR A 17 -11.55 42.21 -47.96
N MET A 18 -11.53 41.86 -46.66
CA MET A 18 -10.35 41.55 -45.80
C MET A 18 -9.01 42.31 -46.00
N THR A 19 -8.52 43.03 -44.97
CA THR A 19 -7.25 42.78 -44.23
C THR A 19 -6.96 43.83 -43.13
N LEU A 20 -6.53 43.33 -41.97
CA LEU A 20 -5.91 43.91 -40.75
C LEU A 20 -5.34 45.35 -40.75
N LEU A 21 -5.57 46.10 -39.66
CA LEU A 21 -4.56 46.94 -38.98
C LEU A 21 -4.95 47.24 -37.51
N ILE A 22 -3.97 47.65 -36.69
CA ILE A 22 -3.96 47.50 -35.23
C ILE A 22 -4.23 48.82 -34.48
N GLY A 23 -4.96 48.74 -33.36
CA GLY A 23 -4.58 49.44 -32.13
C GLY A 23 -5.44 50.64 -31.67
N LEU A 24 -5.98 50.53 -30.46
CA LEU A 24 -5.83 51.54 -29.39
C LEU A 24 -6.36 50.99 -28.05
N ASN A 25 -5.47 50.76 -27.08
CA ASN A 25 -5.85 50.54 -25.69
C ASN A 25 -6.24 51.87 -25.03
N SER A 26 -7.29 51.85 -24.21
CA SER A 26 -7.62 52.92 -23.26
C SER A 26 -8.40 52.34 -22.09
N GLY A 27 -7.71 52.02 -21.00
CA GLY A 27 -8.31 51.43 -19.80
C GLY A 27 -9.24 52.40 -19.06
N PHE A 28 -10.37 51.88 -18.57
CA PHE A 28 -11.37 52.64 -17.82
C PHE A 28 -11.30 52.31 -16.32
N THR A 29 -10.42 52.96 -15.56
CA THR A 29 -10.50 52.94 -14.09
C THR A 29 -11.66 53.81 -13.61
N LYS A 30 -12.75 53.20 -13.14
CA LYS A 30 -13.90 53.92 -12.59
C LYS A 30 -13.75 54.16 -11.08
N SER A 31 -13.17 55.29 -10.70
CA SER A 31 -13.26 55.80 -9.32
C SER A 31 -14.69 56.31 -9.05
N VAL A 32 -15.32 55.80 -7.98
CA VAL A 32 -16.61 56.31 -7.49
C VAL A 32 -16.33 57.20 -6.28
N ASN A 33 -16.37 58.52 -6.48
CA ASN A 33 -16.32 59.47 -5.36
C ASN A 33 -17.69 59.48 -4.68
N ALA A 34 -17.74 59.13 -3.39
CA ALA A 34 -18.97 59.03 -2.62
C ALA A 34 -19.43 60.40 -2.07
N GLU A 35 -19.96 61.26 -2.95
CA GLU A 35 -20.56 62.57 -2.56
C GLU A 35 -22.09 62.54 -2.39
N GLU A 36 -22.77 61.41 -2.61
CA GLU A 36 -24.21 61.26 -2.31
C GLU A 36 -24.46 60.38 -1.07
N THR A 37 -25.45 60.76 -0.26
CA THR A 37 -25.54 60.39 1.16
C THR A 37 -26.26 59.06 1.40
N LEU A 38 -25.57 57.94 1.19
CA LEU A 38 -25.98 56.58 1.59
C LEU A 38 -24.81 55.84 2.28
N ASP A 39 -25.10 54.78 3.04
CA ASP A 39 -24.08 54.00 3.75
C ASP A 39 -23.32 53.10 2.76
N PRO A 40 -21.98 53.29 2.58
CA PRO A 40 -21.20 52.49 1.64
C PRO A 40 -21.21 50.97 1.91
N LEU A 41 -21.55 50.53 3.12
CA LEU A 41 -21.64 49.11 3.46
C LEU A 41 -22.86 48.42 2.83
N GLU A 42 -24.01 49.08 2.72
CA GLU A 42 -25.19 48.45 2.09
C GLU A 42 -24.94 48.28 0.59
N ASP A 43 -24.55 49.33 -0.12
CA ASP A 43 -24.29 49.29 -1.57
C ASP A 43 -23.11 48.37 -1.93
N ALA A 44 -22.00 48.36 -1.16
CA ALA A 44 -20.94 47.38 -1.36
C ALA A 44 -21.47 45.94 -1.18
N SER A 45 -22.25 45.69 -0.11
CA SER A 45 -22.84 44.36 0.13
C SER A 45 -23.91 43.95 -0.89
N LEU A 46 -24.39 44.87 -1.73
CA LEU A 46 -25.26 44.60 -2.88
C LEU A 46 -24.43 44.36 -4.15
N PHE A 47 -23.42 45.19 -4.38
CA PHE A 47 -22.52 45.12 -5.55
C PHE A 47 -21.68 43.83 -5.58
N PHE A 48 -21.37 43.26 -4.42
CA PHE A 48 -20.70 41.97 -4.30
C PHE A 48 -21.67 40.76 -4.30
N LYS A 49 -22.92 40.91 -3.84
CA LYS A 49 -23.93 39.83 -3.77
C LYS A 49 -24.34 39.22 -5.11
N GLU A 50 -24.06 39.89 -6.24
CA GLU A 50 -24.34 39.40 -7.59
C GLU A 50 -23.11 38.73 -8.26
N ARG A 51 -22.04 38.44 -7.50
CA ARG A 51 -20.80 37.80 -7.99
C ARG A 51 -20.47 36.54 -7.16
N ASP A 52 -19.78 35.57 -7.76
CA ASP A 52 -19.77 34.19 -7.28
C ASP A 52 -19.10 33.93 -5.92
N ARG A 53 -18.07 34.70 -5.53
CA ARG A 53 -17.41 34.61 -4.21
C ARG A 53 -16.77 35.92 -3.78
N ASP A 54 -16.81 36.20 -2.47
CA ASP A 54 -16.03 37.26 -1.82
C ASP A 54 -15.01 36.66 -0.85
N VAL A 55 -13.86 37.31 -0.71
CA VAL A 55 -12.84 37.01 0.32
C VAL A 55 -12.64 38.25 1.19
N VAL A 56 -12.84 38.11 2.50
CA VAL A 56 -12.55 39.16 3.49
C VAL A 56 -11.16 38.92 4.09
N LYS A 57 -10.36 39.98 4.25
CA LYS A 57 -9.01 39.96 4.84
C LYS A 57 -8.84 41.14 5.79
N GLU A 58 -7.98 40.96 6.79
CA GLU A 58 -7.51 42.05 7.65
C GLU A 58 -6.39 42.83 6.93
N ILE A 59 -6.38 44.15 7.14
CA ILE A 59 -5.28 45.03 6.74
C ILE A 59 -4.40 45.24 7.98
N TYR A 60 -3.10 44.96 7.92
CA TYR A 60 -2.21 45.10 9.08
C TYR A 60 -0.85 45.72 8.75
N VAL A 61 -0.28 46.44 9.72
CA VAL A 61 1.12 46.93 9.71
C VAL A 61 1.98 46.00 10.55
N VAL A 62 3.27 45.86 10.20
CA VAL A 62 4.25 45.05 10.96
C VAL A 62 5.26 45.97 11.63
N ASP A 63 5.45 45.85 12.95
CA ASP A 63 6.55 46.54 13.63
C ASP A 63 7.88 45.84 13.33
N GLY A 64 8.74 46.52 12.58
CA GLY A 64 10.05 46.02 12.15
C GLY A 64 11.07 45.78 13.26
N VAL A 65 10.74 46.02 14.54
CA VAL A 65 11.59 45.69 15.69
C VAL A 65 11.25 44.32 16.30
N ASN A 66 9.97 43.92 16.32
CA ASN A 66 9.50 42.70 17.00
C ASN A 66 8.78 41.68 16.09
N GLY A 67 8.25 42.11 14.94
CA GLY A 67 7.43 41.25 14.05
C GLY A 67 5.95 41.14 14.45
N ASP A 68 5.53 41.83 15.53
CA ASP A 68 4.13 41.98 15.91
C ASP A 68 3.31 42.67 14.80
N ARG A 69 2.02 42.34 14.72
CA ARG A 69 1.08 42.84 13.69
C ARG A 69 -0.05 43.63 14.33
N ASP A 70 -0.17 44.91 13.98
CA ASP A 70 -1.33 45.74 14.32
C ASP A 70 -2.33 45.71 13.16
N VAL A 71 -3.54 45.22 13.41
CA VAL A 71 -4.66 45.29 12.46
C VAL A 71 -5.20 46.72 12.45
N ILE A 72 -5.35 47.29 11.25
CA ILE A 72 -5.70 48.70 11.00
C ILE A 72 -6.85 48.87 9.99
N GLY A 73 -7.52 47.78 9.59
CA GLY A 73 -8.64 47.84 8.65
C GLY A 73 -9.13 46.48 8.13
N GLU A 74 -10.16 46.55 7.29
CA GLU A 74 -10.76 45.42 6.57
C GLU A 74 -10.62 45.63 5.06
N ALA A 75 -10.24 44.57 4.35
CA ALA A 75 -10.24 44.48 2.90
C ALA A 75 -11.26 43.43 2.43
N ARG A 76 -11.86 43.67 1.26
CA ARG A 76 -12.64 42.65 0.53
C ARG A 76 -12.13 42.55 -0.90
N LEU A 77 -11.82 41.32 -1.29
CA LEU A 77 -11.32 40.95 -2.61
C LEU A 77 -12.40 40.10 -3.30
N SER A 78 -12.74 40.47 -4.53
CA SER A 78 -13.77 39.83 -5.36
C SER A 78 -13.43 40.11 -6.82
N HIS A 79 -14.01 39.39 -7.79
CA HIS A 79 -13.80 39.72 -9.20
C HIS A 79 -14.95 39.29 -10.10
N ASN A 80 -14.84 39.64 -11.39
CA ASN A 80 -15.66 39.10 -12.47
C ASN A 80 -14.75 38.70 -13.65
N GLU A 81 -15.30 38.48 -14.84
CA GLU A 81 -14.55 38.00 -16.02
C GLU A 81 -13.59 39.04 -16.62
N ALA A 82 -13.70 40.31 -16.22
CA ALA A 82 -12.88 41.42 -16.73
C ALA A 82 -12.19 42.25 -15.64
N GLU A 83 -12.77 42.35 -14.44
CA GLU A 83 -12.28 43.24 -13.37
C GLU A 83 -11.97 42.49 -12.06
N PHE A 84 -10.79 42.74 -11.50
CA PHE A 84 -10.48 42.49 -10.09
C PHE A 84 -10.92 43.67 -9.22
N LEU A 85 -11.68 43.40 -8.16
CA LEU A 85 -12.25 44.40 -7.27
C LEU A 85 -11.59 44.34 -5.89
N ILE A 86 -11.01 45.47 -5.48
CA ILE A 86 -10.41 45.66 -4.15
C ILE A 86 -11.23 46.73 -3.41
N TYR A 87 -11.96 46.32 -2.38
CA TYR A 87 -12.54 47.24 -1.40
C TYR A 87 -11.63 47.30 -0.18
N LEU A 88 -11.32 48.52 0.30
CA LEU A 88 -10.45 48.76 1.46
C LEU A 88 -11.12 49.78 2.38
N LYS A 89 -11.13 49.48 3.67
CA LYS A 89 -11.64 50.34 4.73
C LYS A 89 -10.68 50.30 5.92
N LEU A 90 -10.11 51.44 6.27
CA LEU A 90 -9.21 51.57 7.41
C LEU A 90 -9.96 51.96 8.70
N GLU A 91 -9.30 51.78 9.85
CA GLU A 91 -9.79 52.27 11.14
C GLU A 91 -9.58 53.79 11.32
N GLU A 92 -10.30 54.38 12.29
CA GLU A 92 -10.33 55.83 12.50
C GLU A 92 -8.94 56.41 12.80
N GLY A 93 -8.44 57.27 11.91
CA GLY A 93 -7.12 57.90 12.01
C GLY A 93 -6.07 57.35 11.02
N TRP A 94 -6.33 56.19 10.40
CA TRP A 94 -5.52 55.65 9.32
C TRP A 94 -6.05 56.09 7.95
N LEU A 95 -5.16 56.57 7.09
CA LEU A 95 -5.45 57.06 5.73
C LEU A 95 -4.75 56.18 4.69
N LEU A 96 -5.35 56.00 3.50
CA LEU A 96 -4.81 55.13 2.46
C LEU A 96 -4.07 55.95 1.39
N ASP A 97 -2.76 55.78 1.31
CA ASP A 97 -1.86 56.59 0.47
C ASP A 97 -1.66 55.99 -0.93
N GLY A 98 -1.80 54.66 -1.05
CA GLY A 98 -1.71 53.96 -2.33
C GLY A 98 -1.90 52.45 -2.21
N VAL A 99 -2.25 51.80 -3.31
CA VAL A 99 -2.53 50.36 -3.39
C VAL A 99 -1.72 49.74 -4.52
N PHE A 100 -1.10 48.60 -4.22
CA PHE A 100 -0.30 47.81 -5.14
C PHE A 100 -0.85 46.39 -5.16
N ALA A 101 -0.92 45.77 -6.33
CA ALA A 101 -1.27 44.37 -6.47
C ALA A 101 -0.22 43.65 -7.34
N TYR A 102 0.20 42.49 -6.87
CA TYR A 102 1.07 41.57 -7.59
C TYR A 102 0.20 40.50 -8.24
N SER A 103 0.61 40.05 -9.43
CA SER A 103 0.10 38.86 -10.09
C SER A 103 1.24 38.20 -10.85
N GLY A 104 1.47 36.91 -10.63
CA GLY A 104 2.50 36.14 -11.31
C GLY A 104 2.59 34.70 -10.82
N THR A 105 3.35 33.87 -11.53
CA THR A 105 3.54 32.43 -11.21
C THR A 105 4.59 32.18 -10.12
N GLY A 106 5.49 33.14 -9.88
CA GLY A 106 6.53 33.06 -8.84
C GLY A 106 6.02 33.49 -7.45
N PRO A 107 6.86 33.35 -6.41
CA PRO A 107 6.59 33.93 -5.09
C PRO A 107 6.53 35.47 -5.17
N ILE A 108 5.81 36.08 -4.22
CA ILE A 108 5.64 37.55 -4.16
C ILE A 108 7.02 38.21 -4.06
N PRO A 109 7.36 39.17 -4.95
CA PRO A 109 8.70 39.76 -4.97
C PRO A 109 9.00 40.57 -3.70
N LEU A 110 10.01 40.13 -2.95
CA LEU A 110 10.54 40.83 -1.78
C LEU A 110 11.94 41.41 -2.05
N THR A 111 12.29 42.42 -1.27
CA THR A 111 13.63 43.01 -1.12
C THR A 111 14.45 42.23 -0.09
N GLU A 112 15.75 42.54 0.03
CA GLU A 112 16.63 41.95 1.07
C GLU A 112 16.16 42.22 2.51
N GLU A 113 15.29 43.24 2.72
CA GLU A 113 14.65 43.56 4.00
C GLU A 113 13.30 42.83 4.20
N ALA A 114 12.98 41.82 3.38
CA ALA A 114 11.70 41.10 3.33
C ALA A 114 10.44 41.98 3.08
N LYS A 115 10.63 43.23 2.61
CA LYS A 115 9.55 44.14 2.21
C LYS A 115 9.22 43.98 0.72
N PRO A 116 7.97 44.19 0.27
CA PRO A 116 7.59 44.10 -1.13
C PRO A 116 8.44 44.97 -2.07
N ASP A 117 8.98 44.36 -3.12
CA ASP A 117 9.64 45.10 -4.20
C ASP A 117 8.57 45.69 -5.14
N LYS A 118 8.10 46.88 -4.78
CA LYS A 118 7.00 47.59 -5.46
C LYS A 118 7.28 47.87 -6.93
N ALA A 119 8.54 47.81 -7.38
CA ALA A 119 8.91 47.95 -8.79
C ALA A 119 8.63 46.68 -9.62
N LYS A 120 8.29 45.55 -8.97
CA LYS A 120 7.92 44.26 -9.59
C LYS A 120 6.43 43.91 -9.41
N PHE A 121 5.63 44.80 -8.83
CA PHE A 121 4.18 44.63 -8.73
C PHE A 121 3.52 45.03 -10.06
N THR A 122 2.58 44.22 -10.56
CA THR A 122 1.98 44.44 -11.89
C THR A 122 0.99 45.60 -11.91
N PHE A 123 0.35 45.89 -10.77
CA PHE A 123 -0.47 47.09 -10.57
C PHE A 123 0.05 47.94 -9.40
N GLY A 124 0.05 49.25 -9.58
CA GLY A 124 0.32 50.24 -8.52
C GLY A 124 -0.44 51.53 -8.79
N LYS A 125 -1.10 52.07 -7.76
CA LYS A 125 -1.88 53.30 -7.85
C LYS A 125 -1.86 54.06 -6.52
N ASP A 126 -1.31 55.27 -6.56
CA ASP A 126 -1.44 56.26 -5.48
C ASP A 126 -2.91 56.69 -5.35
N LEU A 127 -3.35 56.98 -4.13
CA LEU A 127 -4.74 57.32 -3.82
C LEU A 127 -4.84 58.66 -3.08
N ASP A 128 -6.05 59.22 -3.05
CA ASP A 128 -6.35 60.42 -2.29
C ASP A 128 -6.59 60.02 -0.82
N PRO A 129 -5.69 60.37 0.13
CA PRO A 129 -5.74 59.84 1.49
C PRO A 129 -6.98 60.27 2.28
N ASP A 130 -7.64 61.37 1.89
CA ASP A 130 -8.74 61.98 2.65
C ASP A 130 -10.06 61.20 2.55
N ALA A 131 -10.15 60.14 1.73
CA ALA A 131 -11.41 59.42 1.49
C ALA A 131 -11.74 58.30 2.51
N GLY A 132 -10.74 57.70 3.18
CA GLY A 132 -10.88 56.68 4.23
C GLY A 132 -11.45 55.31 3.84
N VAL A 133 -12.24 55.23 2.76
CA VAL A 133 -12.78 54.00 2.15
C VAL A 133 -12.56 54.08 0.64
N HIS A 134 -12.02 53.02 0.05
CA HIS A 134 -11.74 52.96 -1.39
C HIS A 134 -12.30 51.69 -2.02
N LEU A 135 -12.88 51.82 -3.21
CA LEU A 135 -13.17 50.73 -4.12
C LEU A 135 -12.35 50.92 -5.39
N LEU A 136 -11.43 49.99 -5.67
CA LEU A 136 -10.67 49.92 -6.90
C LEU A 136 -11.26 48.83 -7.78
N SER A 137 -11.54 49.16 -9.04
CA SER A 137 -11.63 48.18 -10.13
C SER A 137 -10.31 48.22 -10.91
N ILE A 138 -9.74 47.04 -11.15
CA ILE A 138 -8.51 46.83 -11.91
C ILE A 138 -8.83 45.86 -13.04
N ASP A 139 -8.56 46.26 -14.28
CA ASP A 139 -8.67 45.40 -15.46
C ASP A 139 -7.72 44.19 -15.31
N LEU A 140 -8.23 42.97 -15.45
CA LEU A 140 -7.45 41.75 -15.24
C LEU A 140 -6.25 41.69 -16.19
N PHE A 141 -6.46 41.93 -17.48
CA PHE A 141 -5.48 41.64 -18.53
C PHE A 141 -4.54 42.82 -18.78
N GLY A 142 -5.07 44.04 -18.82
CA GLY A 142 -4.31 45.28 -19.01
C GLY A 142 -3.88 46.00 -17.73
N GLY A 143 -4.45 45.63 -16.57
CA GLY A 143 -4.17 46.26 -15.28
C GLY A 143 -3.33 45.40 -14.33
N LEU A 144 -3.66 44.12 -14.16
CA LEU A 144 -2.82 43.15 -13.43
C LEU A 144 -1.77 42.45 -14.34
N ASN A 145 -1.74 42.79 -15.63
CA ASN A 145 -0.88 42.18 -16.65
C ASN A 145 -1.05 40.64 -16.75
N LEU A 146 -2.25 40.13 -16.47
CA LEU A 146 -2.59 38.71 -16.67
C LEU A 146 -2.48 38.38 -18.16
N THR A 147 -1.37 37.77 -18.54
CA THR A 147 -1.08 37.36 -19.91
C THR A 147 -1.56 35.92 -20.08
N TRP A 148 -2.58 35.72 -20.91
CA TRP A 148 -2.83 34.40 -21.49
C TRP A 148 -1.64 34.04 -22.39
N TYR A 149 -0.89 33.02 -22.00
CA TYR A 149 -0.03 32.31 -22.96
C TYR A 149 -0.94 31.58 -23.97
N PRO A 150 -0.50 31.40 -25.23
CA PRO A 150 -1.37 30.94 -26.30
C PRO A 150 -1.99 29.57 -25.99
N GLU A 151 -3.30 29.48 -26.21
CA GLU A 151 -4.17 28.30 -26.49
C GLU A 151 -4.09 27.05 -25.56
N ASP A 152 -3.19 27.00 -24.58
CA ASP A 152 -2.82 25.75 -23.89
C ASP A 152 -3.03 25.73 -22.38
N ALA A 153 -2.88 26.87 -21.69
CA ALA A 153 -2.81 26.93 -20.24
C ALA A 153 -4.19 26.96 -19.56
N TYR A 154 -4.97 25.87 -19.70
CA TYR A 154 -6.32 25.71 -19.15
C TYR A 154 -6.45 25.77 -17.61
N LYS A 155 -5.33 25.94 -16.88
CA LYS A 155 -5.29 26.39 -15.48
C LYS A 155 -4.11 27.32 -15.25
N LEU A 156 -4.37 28.63 -15.15
CA LEU A 156 -3.34 29.64 -14.84
C LEU A 156 -3.28 29.92 -13.34
N LEU A 157 -2.54 29.08 -12.60
CA LEU A 157 -2.24 29.32 -11.17
C LEU A 157 -1.28 30.52 -11.02
N GLN A 158 -1.84 31.73 -10.93
CA GLN A 158 -1.10 32.93 -10.55
C GLN A 158 -1.37 33.29 -9.08
N ASN A 159 -0.30 33.65 -8.37
CA ASN A 159 -0.35 34.20 -7.03
C ASN A 159 -0.77 35.68 -7.11
N VAL A 160 -2.01 35.99 -6.74
CA VAL A 160 -2.45 37.38 -6.55
C VAL A 160 -2.27 37.79 -5.10
N SER A 161 -1.66 38.96 -4.87
CA SER A 161 -1.43 39.55 -3.54
C SER A 161 -1.69 41.05 -3.57
N VAL A 162 -2.26 41.60 -2.50
CA VAL A 162 -2.59 43.03 -2.36
C VAL A 162 -1.82 43.65 -1.19
N TYR A 163 -1.33 44.86 -1.40
CA TYR A 163 -0.48 45.59 -0.46
C TYR A 163 -0.81 47.08 -0.51
N CYS A 164 -0.66 47.77 0.62
CA CYS A 164 -1.09 49.16 0.80
C CYS A 164 0.03 50.03 1.40
N ASN A 165 0.21 51.23 0.87
CA ASN A 165 0.84 52.33 1.61
C ASN A 165 -0.25 53.01 2.43
N VAL A 166 -0.03 53.21 3.73
CA VAL A 166 -0.98 53.89 4.63
C VAL A 166 -0.30 55.02 5.39
N LYS A 167 -1.07 55.94 5.98
CA LYS A 167 -0.58 57.04 6.81
C LYS A 167 -1.33 57.10 8.14
N PHE A 168 -0.62 57.41 9.21
CA PHE A 168 -1.17 57.74 10.51
C PHE A 168 -0.43 58.95 11.06
N ALA A 169 -1.15 60.02 11.41
CA ALA A 169 -0.59 61.30 11.90
C ALA A 169 0.66 61.77 11.11
N ASP A 170 0.48 62.04 9.82
CA ASP A 170 1.51 62.45 8.83
C ASP A 170 2.66 61.44 8.60
N THR A 171 2.66 60.28 9.26
CA THR A 171 3.71 59.25 9.16
C THR A 171 3.24 58.13 8.23
N SER A 172 3.96 57.91 7.12
CA SER A 172 3.71 56.79 6.20
C SER A 172 4.19 55.46 6.80
N HIS A 173 3.35 54.43 6.68
CA HIS A 173 3.62 53.04 7.07
C HIS A 173 3.29 52.10 5.90
N GLU A 174 3.73 50.85 6.02
CA GLU A 174 3.57 49.80 5.02
C GLU A 174 2.63 48.71 5.56
N ALA A 175 1.56 48.41 4.82
CA ALA A 175 0.49 47.53 5.28
C ALA A 175 0.17 46.40 4.30
N TRP A 176 -0.08 45.21 4.83
CA TRP A 176 -0.43 44.00 4.10
C TRP A 176 -1.94 43.74 4.12
N VAL A 177 -2.45 43.01 3.12
CA VAL A 177 -3.83 42.52 3.06
C VAL A 177 -3.84 40.99 3.12
N GLY A 178 -4.09 40.43 4.32
CA GLY A 178 -3.81 39.00 4.58
C GLY A 178 -2.32 38.69 4.74
N ASN A 179 -1.98 37.43 5.00
CA ASN A 179 -0.57 37.04 5.19
C ASN A 179 0.26 37.28 3.92
N ALA A 180 1.57 37.52 4.09
CA ALA A 180 2.52 37.48 2.97
C ALA A 180 2.60 36.10 2.26
N ASP A 181 2.02 35.05 2.86
CA ASP A 181 1.86 33.69 2.29
C ASP A 181 0.48 33.41 1.66
N ASP A 182 -0.49 34.33 1.81
CA ASP A 182 -1.89 34.16 1.38
C ASP A 182 -2.05 34.43 -0.13
N ALA A 183 -1.55 33.53 -0.97
CA ALA A 183 -1.82 33.58 -2.40
C ALA A 183 -3.34 33.42 -2.69
N LEU A 184 -3.90 34.37 -3.45
CA LEU A 184 -5.21 34.22 -4.08
C LEU A 184 -5.02 33.70 -5.51
N PHE A 185 -5.56 32.52 -5.81
CA PHE A 185 -5.50 31.89 -7.13
C PHE A 185 -6.72 32.24 -7.98
N ILE A 186 -6.50 32.58 -9.26
CA ILE A 186 -7.57 32.85 -10.24
C ILE A 186 -7.55 31.75 -11.31
N GLU A 187 -8.46 30.79 -11.20
CA GLU A 187 -8.70 29.76 -12.22
C GLU A 187 -9.67 30.29 -13.29
N GLY A 188 -9.36 30.09 -14.57
CA GLY A 188 -10.15 30.59 -15.69
C GLY A 188 -10.35 29.53 -16.77
N ASP A 189 -11.61 29.31 -17.13
CA ASP A 189 -12.04 28.41 -18.20
C ASP A 189 -12.71 29.25 -19.31
N PHE A 190 -12.18 29.15 -20.54
CA PHE A 190 -12.72 29.86 -21.70
C PHE A 190 -14.07 29.30 -22.20
N ALA A 191 -14.45 28.09 -21.80
CA ALA A 191 -15.64 27.41 -22.32
C ALA A 191 -16.93 27.67 -21.51
N SER A 192 -16.85 27.90 -20.19
CA SER A 192 -18.04 28.01 -19.33
C SER A 192 -18.22 29.33 -18.57
N GLY A 193 -17.28 30.27 -18.71
CA GLY A 193 -17.24 31.53 -17.95
C GLY A 193 -16.34 31.43 -16.72
N THR A 194 -15.83 32.58 -16.24
CA THR A 194 -14.71 32.59 -15.29
C THR A 194 -15.12 32.07 -13.91
N LYS A 195 -14.58 30.92 -13.50
CA LYS A 195 -15.06 30.18 -12.33
C LYS A 195 -14.00 30.00 -11.24
N LEU A 196 -14.09 30.81 -10.19
CA LEU A 196 -13.19 30.72 -9.03
C LEU A 196 -13.31 29.38 -8.30
N THR A 197 -12.17 28.67 -8.19
CA THR A 197 -11.93 27.61 -7.22
C THR A 197 -10.88 28.07 -6.20
N TYR A 198 -11.32 28.54 -5.03
CA TYR A 198 -10.39 28.85 -3.93
C TYR A 198 -9.89 27.55 -3.29
N GLN A 199 -8.69 27.09 -3.66
CA GLN A 199 -7.96 26.11 -2.86
C GLN A 199 -7.20 26.84 -1.74
N ILE A 200 -7.57 26.58 -0.50
CA ILE A 200 -6.76 26.97 0.65
C ILE A 200 -5.51 26.08 0.66
N LYS A 201 -4.32 26.68 0.82
CA LYS A 201 -3.00 26.04 0.99
C LYS A 201 -2.92 25.04 2.17
N GLU A 202 -3.99 24.90 2.95
CA GLU A 202 -4.17 23.98 4.07
C GLU A 202 -4.94 22.69 3.70
N LEU A 203 -5.66 22.65 2.56
CA LEU A 203 -6.48 21.50 2.13
C LEU A 203 -5.64 20.37 1.50
N VAL A 204 -4.55 20.71 0.81
CA VAL A 204 -3.55 19.76 0.32
C VAL A 204 -2.21 20.24 0.84
N TYR A 205 -1.48 19.34 1.51
CA TYR A 205 -0.26 19.66 2.23
C TYR A 205 0.76 18.54 2.03
N SER A 206 2.00 18.85 1.64
CA SER A 206 3.05 17.85 1.38
C SER A 206 4.37 18.19 2.08
N LYS A 207 5.15 17.14 2.39
CA LYS A 207 6.54 17.24 2.91
C LYS A 207 7.39 16.07 2.43
N ASN A 208 8.64 16.36 2.10
CA ASN A 208 9.74 15.39 2.16
C ASN A 208 9.97 14.99 3.64
N VAL A 209 10.03 13.69 3.92
CA VAL A 209 10.22 13.12 5.27
C VAL A 209 11.62 12.54 5.48
N SER A 210 12.34 12.17 4.41
CA SER A 210 13.77 11.81 4.39
C SER A 210 14.63 13.06 4.65
N LYS A 211 14.32 14.15 3.92
CA LYS A 211 14.98 15.48 3.93
C LYS A 211 16.36 15.55 3.27
N GLU A 212 16.89 14.42 2.79
CA GLU A 212 18.26 14.30 2.30
C GLU A 212 18.22 13.82 0.84
N GLU A 213 18.02 14.78 -0.08
CA GLU A 213 17.70 14.53 -1.50
C GLU A 213 18.81 13.73 -2.26
N GLU A 214 20.02 13.61 -1.69
CA GLU A 214 21.13 12.82 -2.24
C GLU A 214 21.14 11.33 -1.83
N LEU A 215 20.23 10.87 -0.95
CA LEU A 215 20.20 9.51 -0.39
C LEU A 215 18.97 8.73 -0.90
N GLY A 216 19.16 7.53 -1.45
CA GLY A 216 18.04 6.70 -1.91
C GLY A 216 17.18 6.18 -0.76
N THR A 217 15.84 6.17 -0.94
CA THR A 217 14.88 5.59 0.02
C THR A 217 14.04 4.47 -0.58
N ASP A 218 13.55 3.53 0.25
CA ASP A 218 12.66 2.45 -0.19
C ASP A 218 11.60 2.05 0.87
N LYS A 219 10.50 1.46 0.40
CA LYS A 219 9.33 0.94 1.13
C LYS A 219 8.80 1.85 2.23
N ALA A 220 8.55 3.12 1.89
CA ALA A 220 7.92 4.10 2.76
C ALA A 220 6.51 3.67 3.21
N LYS A 221 6.25 3.72 4.53
CA LYS A 221 4.98 3.32 5.16
C LYS A 221 4.59 4.30 6.25
N ILE A 222 3.30 4.45 6.50
CA ILE A 222 2.76 5.40 7.48
C ILE A 222 1.60 4.79 8.28
N GLU A 223 1.62 5.03 9.59
CA GLU A 223 0.50 4.79 10.48
C GLU A 223 0.03 6.08 11.17
N VAL A 224 -1.27 6.15 11.44
CA VAL A 224 -1.92 7.25 12.17
C VAL A 224 -2.34 6.70 13.52
N MET A 225 -1.85 7.26 14.61
CA MET A 225 -2.22 6.75 15.94
C MET A 225 -3.69 7.04 16.28
N PRO A 226 -4.43 6.06 16.84
CA PRO A 226 -5.80 6.24 17.32
C PRO A 226 -5.87 6.91 18.71
N VAL A 227 -4.88 7.74 19.06
CA VAL A 227 -4.80 8.50 20.31
C VAL A 227 -4.38 9.94 20.02
N TYR A 228 -4.65 10.85 20.95
CA TYR A 228 -4.20 12.24 20.90
C TYR A 228 -3.05 12.48 21.89
N ALA A 229 -2.14 13.37 21.53
CA ALA A 229 -1.02 13.83 22.36
C ALA A 229 -0.81 15.35 22.15
N PRO A 230 -0.06 16.06 23.02
CA PRO A 230 0.26 17.47 22.86
C PRO A 230 0.85 17.78 21.47
N ALA A 231 0.35 18.83 20.83
CA ALA A 231 0.83 19.25 19.53
C ALA A 231 2.14 20.04 19.67
N HIS A 232 3.21 19.53 19.09
CA HIS A 232 4.51 20.20 19.04
C HIS A 232 5.24 19.97 17.72
N ARG A 233 6.14 20.88 17.38
CA ARG A 233 7.06 20.76 16.23
C ARG A 233 8.23 19.85 16.59
N ALA A 234 8.98 19.40 15.59
CA ALA A 234 10.09 18.45 15.74
C ALA A 234 11.24 18.91 16.66
N ASP A 235 11.34 20.22 16.93
CA ASP A 235 12.27 20.84 17.88
C ASP A 235 11.75 20.86 19.34
N GLY A 236 10.45 20.60 19.56
CA GLY A 236 9.77 20.64 20.84
C GLY A 236 8.90 21.88 21.08
N GLU A 237 8.79 22.82 20.13
CA GLU A 237 7.88 23.98 20.26
C GLU A 237 6.42 23.54 20.26
N LEU A 238 5.69 23.81 21.35
CA LEU A 238 4.25 23.57 21.46
C LEU A 238 3.46 24.52 20.54
N VAL A 239 2.52 23.97 19.76
CA VAL A 239 1.77 24.72 18.73
C VAL A 239 0.25 24.61 18.87
N GLU A 240 -0.45 25.62 18.33
CA GLU A 240 -1.90 25.60 18.10
C GLU A 240 -2.18 25.25 16.64
N LEU A 241 -2.72 24.05 16.40
CA LEU A 241 -3.11 23.58 15.07
C LEU A 241 -4.49 24.13 14.70
N THR A 242 -4.55 24.89 13.62
CA THR A 242 -5.82 25.37 13.03
C THR A 242 -6.34 24.34 12.03
N TYR A 243 -7.59 23.91 12.22
CA TYR A 243 -8.32 23.03 11.33
C TYR A 243 -9.42 23.82 10.63
N ARG A 244 -9.41 23.84 9.30
CA ARG A 244 -10.45 24.47 8.49
C ARG A 244 -11.40 23.47 7.86
N ASP A 245 -12.63 23.92 7.62
CA ASP A 245 -13.52 23.26 6.68
C ASP A 245 -13.07 23.50 5.23
N ALA A 246 -13.74 22.82 4.31
CA ALA A 246 -13.48 22.91 2.87
C ALA A 246 -13.76 24.28 2.22
N ALA A 247 -14.41 25.21 2.92
CA ALA A 247 -14.63 26.58 2.48
C ALA A 247 -13.61 27.56 3.08
N GLY A 248 -12.68 27.08 3.92
CA GLY A 248 -11.64 27.89 4.57
C GLY A 248 -12.06 28.50 5.92
N ASN A 249 -13.26 28.19 6.41
CA ASN A 249 -13.69 28.61 7.74
C ASN A 249 -12.93 27.80 8.79
N VAL A 250 -12.51 28.41 9.89
CA VAL A 250 -11.93 27.67 11.03
C VAL A 250 -13.02 26.79 11.66
N GLU A 251 -12.85 25.47 11.59
CA GLU A 251 -13.71 24.50 12.26
C GLU A 251 -13.27 24.26 13.72
N SER A 252 -11.96 24.27 14.00
CA SER A 252 -11.42 24.23 15.36
C SER A 252 -9.95 24.66 15.42
N VAL A 253 -9.49 25.11 16.60
CA VAL A 253 -8.07 25.30 16.92
C VAL A 253 -7.72 24.38 18.09
N ARG A 254 -6.57 23.69 18.04
CA ARG A 254 -6.26 22.56 18.94
C ARG A 254 -4.81 22.56 19.41
N LYS A 255 -4.58 22.22 20.68
CA LYS A 255 -3.23 21.97 21.26
C LYS A 255 -2.85 20.48 21.29
N ILE A 256 -3.57 19.66 20.55
CA ILE A 256 -3.36 18.21 20.47
C ILE A 256 -3.52 17.74 19.03
N ALA A 257 -2.66 16.80 18.64
CA ALA A 257 -2.66 16.14 17.34
C ALA A 257 -2.82 14.63 17.52
N LYS A 258 -3.07 13.91 16.42
CA LYS A 258 -2.80 12.48 16.33
C LYS A 258 -1.36 12.30 15.88
N PRO A 259 -0.51 11.57 16.63
CA PRO A 259 0.83 11.24 16.16
C PRO A 259 0.79 10.51 14.81
N LEU A 260 1.59 11.00 13.87
CA LEU A 260 1.86 10.32 12.60
C LEU A 260 3.23 9.65 12.71
N VAL A 261 3.32 8.36 12.37
CA VAL A 261 4.59 7.63 12.37
C VAL A 261 4.84 7.06 10.98
N ALA A 262 5.89 7.56 10.33
CA ALA A 262 6.41 7.06 9.07
C ALA A 262 7.65 6.17 9.31
N VAL A 263 7.86 5.17 8.47
CA VAL A 263 9.11 4.40 8.38
C VAL A 263 9.50 4.19 6.91
N TYR A 264 10.79 4.11 6.65
CA TYR A 264 11.38 3.85 5.34
C TYR A 264 12.79 3.27 5.54
N ALA A 265 13.32 2.58 4.53
CA ALA A 265 14.75 2.34 4.41
C ALA A 265 15.39 3.55 3.73
N GLU A 266 16.59 3.94 4.12
CA GLU A 266 17.36 5.06 3.53
C GLU A 266 18.85 4.71 3.49
N GLU A 267 19.51 5.03 2.39
CA GLU A 267 20.95 4.88 2.21
C GLU A 267 21.77 5.68 3.24
N VAL A 268 22.91 5.14 3.67
CA VAL A 268 23.83 5.82 4.58
C VAL A 268 25.09 6.28 3.85
N ALA A 269 25.35 7.59 3.87
CA ALA A 269 26.49 8.21 3.21
C ALA A 269 27.84 7.59 3.65
N GLY A 270 28.71 7.29 2.69
CA GLY A 270 30.03 6.70 2.94
C GLY A 270 30.05 5.17 3.11
N THR A 271 28.88 4.52 3.09
CA THR A 271 28.77 3.05 3.01
C THR A 271 28.71 2.59 1.56
N SER A 272 29.06 1.32 1.30
CA SER A 272 28.99 0.73 -0.04
C SER A 272 28.89 -0.79 0.02
N VAL A 273 27.92 -1.37 -0.66
CA VAL A 273 27.69 -2.81 -0.77
C VAL A 273 27.56 -3.22 -2.23
N LYS A 274 28.05 -4.42 -2.57
CA LYS A 274 27.83 -5.01 -3.90
C LYS A 274 26.43 -5.60 -3.96
N VAL A 275 25.72 -5.23 -5.03
CA VAL A 275 24.49 -5.87 -5.50
C VAL A 275 24.65 -6.14 -6.99
N HIS A 276 23.82 -6.98 -7.58
CA HIS A 276 23.72 -7.06 -9.03
C HIS A 276 22.36 -6.53 -9.48
N ASP A 277 22.34 -5.83 -10.61
CA ASP A 277 21.11 -5.37 -11.25
C ASP A 277 20.47 -6.49 -12.09
N VAL A 278 19.27 -6.26 -12.63
CA VAL A 278 18.46 -7.31 -13.27
C VAL A 278 19.16 -7.97 -14.47
N ASP A 279 20.09 -7.27 -15.12
CA ASP A 279 20.92 -7.73 -16.24
C ASP A 279 22.14 -8.59 -15.84
N GLY A 280 22.37 -8.80 -14.54
CA GLY A 280 23.51 -9.54 -14.01
C GLY A 280 24.75 -8.70 -13.73
N THR A 281 24.76 -7.39 -14.00
CA THR A 281 25.93 -6.53 -13.76
C THR A 281 26.11 -6.17 -12.29
N THR A 282 27.36 -6.16 -11.80
CA THR A 282 27.66 -5.78 -10.40
C THR A 282 27.61 -4.26 -10.20
N ALA A 283 26.51 -3.75 -9.65
CA ALA A 283 26.43 -2.40 -9.13
C ALA A 283 27.08 -2.28 -7.72
N THR A 284 27.43 -1.06 -7.34
CA THR A 284 27.82 -0.73 -5.95
C THR A 284 26.89 0.35 -5.44
N VAL A 285 25.92 -0.04 -4.62
CA VAL A 285 24.94 0.87 -3.98
C VAL A 285 25.37 1.19 -2.56
N ARG A 286 24.77 2.18 -1.90
CA ARG A 286 25.03 2.42 -0.48
C ARG A 286 24.20 1.45 0.35
N SER A 287 24.73 1.04 1.51
CA SER A 287 23.97 0.26 2.48
C SER A 287 22.87 1.12 3.11
N ARG A 288 21.71 0.53 3.38
CA ARG A 288 20.55 1.23 3.95
C ARG A 288 20.34 0.88 5.41
N ASP A 289 19.89 1.88 6.17
CA ASP A 289 19.29 1.69 7.50
C ASP A 289 17.79 2.00 7.48
N VAL A 290 17.07 1.42 8.44
CA VAL A 290 15.65 1.72 8.68
C VAL A 290 15.53 2.95 9.56
N PHE A 291 14.83 3.96 9.08
CA PHE A 291 14.50 5.16 9.84
C PHE A 291 13.03 5.15 10.23
N ALA A 292 12.74 5.73 11.40
CA ALA A 292 11.40 6.19 11.75
C ALA A 292 11.38 7.71 11.81
N ALA A 293 10.29 8.30 11.34
CA ALA A 293 10.00 9.72 11.45
C ALA A 293 8.65 9.92 12.12
N VAL A 294 8.60 10.74 13.18
CA VAL A 294 7.37 11.07 13.91
C VAL A 294 7.01 12.53 13.72
N SER A 295 5.73 12.81 13.41
CA SER A 295 5.15 14.15 13.46
C SER A 295 4.09 14.24 14.55
N MET A 296 4.15 15.33 15.31
CA MET A 296 3.24 15.65 16.42
C MET A 296 2.41 16.93 16.12
N ASP A 297 2.52 17.44 14.90
CA ASP A 297 1.88 18.65 14.38
C ASP A 297 1.09 18.37 13.08
N ASP A 298 0.48 17.17 13.00
CA ASP A 298 -0.38 16.69 11.89
C ASP A 298 0.29 16.76 10.51
N GLY A 299 1.60 16.47 10.48
CA GLY A 299 2.47 16.47 9.31
C GLY A 299 3.33 17.73 9.15
N GLY A 300 3.15 18.75 10.01
CA GLY A 300 3.85 20.03 9.97
C GLY A 300 5.38 19.92 9.88
N THR A 301 5.95 19.11 10.75
CA THR A 301 7.39 18.84 10.89
C THR A 301 7.61 17.40 11.37
N TRP A 302 8.80 16.85 11.08
CA TRP A 302 9.09 15.43 11.32
C TRP A 302 10.42 15.25 12.05
N LYS A 303 10.41 14.46 13.13
CA LYS A 303 11.57 14.09 13.95
C LYS A 303 12.05 12.69 13.55
N LYS A 304 13.20 12.63 12.88
CA LYS A 304 13.81 11.44 12.25
C LYS A 304 14.73 10.71 13.24
N VAL A 305 14.74 9.38 13.21
CA VAL A 305 15.52 8.50 14.09
C VAL A 305 15.98 7.27 13.30
N ASN A 306 17.29 7.05 13.15
CA ASN A 306 17.84 5.78 12.64
C ASN A 306 17.58 4.67 13.66
N LEU A 307 16.77 3.67 13.29
CA LEU A 307 16.40 2.54 14.15
C LEU A 307 17.50 1.47 14.20
N SER A 308 17.97 1.01 13.04
CA SER A 308 18.82 -0.18 12.88
C SER A 308 20.31 0.05 13.13
N ARG A 309 20.88 1.19 12.70
CA ARG A 309 22.29 1.58 12.89
C ARG A 309 23.27 0.46 12.47
N SER A 310 23.08 -0.07 11.27
CA SER A 310 23.71 -1.30 10.78
C SER A 310 24.38 -1.16 9.41
N ALA A 311 24.16 -0.05 8.70
CA ALA A 311 24.67 0.15 7.34
C ALA A 311 26.21 0.26 7.25
N ASP A 312 26.87 0.69 8.33
CA ASP A 312 28.32 0.81 8.46
C ASP A 312 28.97 -0.34 9.24
N LEU A 313 28.20 -1.40 9.55
CA LEU A 313 28.63 -2.56 10.34
C LEU A 313 28.65 -3.84 9.50
N SER A 314 29.45 -4.82 9.90
CA SER A 314 29.41 -6.16 9.31
C SER A 314 29.26 -7.26 10.37
N SER A 315 28.63 -8.36 9.98
CA SER A 315 28.60 -9.62 10.71
C SER A 315 29.07 -10.82 9.87
N PHE A 316 29.50 -10.58 8.63
CA PHE A 316 29.80 -11.63 7.67
C PHE A 316 31.00 -11.26 6.78
N MET A 317 31.93 -12.20 6.62
CA MET A 317 33.12 -12.08 5.79
C MET A 317 32.96 -12.98 4.57
N LEU A 318 32.97 -12.40 3.37
CA LEU A 318 32.90 -13.17 2.12
C LEU A 318 34.15 -14.05 1.94
N GLU A 319 34.07 -15.11 1.13
CA GLU A 319 35.22 -16.02 0.86
C GLU A 319 36.44 -15.24 0.33
N ASN A 320 36.18 -14.19 -0.46
CA ASN A 320 37.21 -13.29 -1.00
C ASN A 320 37.90 -12.39 0.05
N GLY A 321 37.48 -12.43 1.32
CA GLY A 321 38.08 -11.69 2.43
C GLY A 321 37.64 -10.23 2.54
N ILE A 322 36.44 -9.89 2.03
CA ILE A 322 35.81 -8.57 2.18
C ILE A 322 34.63 -8.69 3.16
N GLU A 323 34.52 -7.74 4.08
CA GLU A 323 33.38 -7.61 5.00
C GLU A 323 32.12 -7.19 4.20
N TYR A 324 31.05 -7.98 4.29
CA TYR A 324 29.76 -7.60 3.71
C TYR A 324 29.04 -6.70 4.71
N LEU A 325 28.78 -5.44 4.33
CA LEU A 325 28.08 -4.48 5.20
C LEU A 325 26.62 -4.88 5.40
N GLY A 326 26.05 -4.50 6.55
CA GLY A 326 24.62 -4.56 6.77
C GLY A 326 23.89 -3.74 5.72
N ASP A 327 22.75 -4.25 5.27
CA ASP A 327 21.82 -3.54 4.39
C ASP A 327 20.41 -3.99 4.78
N THR A 328 19.47 -3.05 4.84
CA THR A 328 18.15 -3.27 5.42
C THR A 328 17.02 -3.14 4.40
N PHE A 329 16.07 -4.07 4.47
CA PHE A 329 15.06 -4.26 3.44
C PHE A 329 13.64 -4.29 4.02
N LYS A 330 12.71 -3.79 3.20
CA LYS A 330 11.25 -3.93 3.36
C LYS A 330 10.70 -3.64 4.78
N PRO A 331 11.15 -2.56 5.47
CA PRO A 331 10.66 -2.23 6.81
C PRO A 331 9.14 -2.17 6.86
N ASN A 332 8.54 -2.67 7.94
CA ASN A 332 7.10 -2.74 8.13
C ASN A 332 6.73 -2.17 9.50
N ILE A 333 5.57 -1.52 9.60
CA ILE A 333 5.13 -0.83 10.83
C ILE A 333 3.69 -1.21 11.19
N LYS A 334 3.42 -1.32 12.49
CA LYS A 334 2.07 -1.38 13.04
C LYS A 334 1.96 -0.54 14.31
N VAL A 335 0.82 0.13 14.50
CA VAL A 335 0.49 0.85 15.74
C VAL A 335 -0.77 0.28 16.40
N GLN A 336 -0.82 0.34 17.73
CA GLN A 336 -1.99 -0.05 18.52
C GLN A 336 -2.09 0.83 19.75
N GLY A 337 -3.13 1.68 19.82
CA GLY A 337 -3.20 2.71 20.87
C GLY A 337 -2.04 3.70 20.74
N ASN A 338 -1.23 3.83 21.79
CA ASN A 338 -0.03 4.67 21.84
C ASN A 338 1.28 3.92 21.49
N LYS A 339 1.20 2.64 21.10
CA LYS A 339 2.35 1.73 20.93
C LYS A 339 2.64 1.45 19.46
N ILE A 340 3.91 1.20 19.14
CA ILE A 340 4.50 1.03 17.81
C ILE A 340 5.34 -0.24 17.79
N VAL A 341 5.22 -1.05 16.74
CA VAL A 341 6.19 -2.10 16.38
C VAL A 341 6.66 -1.85 14.94
N VAL A 342 7.98 -1.88 14.74
CA VAL A 342 8.64 -1.77 13.42
C VAL A 342 9.57 -2.97 13.24
N ALA A 343 9.48 -3.68 12.12
CA ALA A 343 10.34 -4.84 11.83
C ALA A 343 10.85 -4.82 10.38
N TRP A 344 12.05 -5.36 10.17
CA TRP A 344 12.76 -5.37 8.89
C TRP A 344 13.67 -6.60 8.78
N THR A 345 14.14 -6.90 7.58
CA THR A 345 15.23 -7.86 7.39
C THR A 345 16.54 -7.09 7.19
N SER A 346 17.65 -7.62 7.72
CA SER A 346 18.98 -7.03 7.57
C SER A 346 20.02 -8.09 7.22
N LYS A 347 20.96 -7.74 6.35
CA LYS A 347 22.18 -8.54 6.11
C LYS A 347 23.15 -8.51 7.31
N PHE A 348 22.94 -7.62 8.28
CA PHE A 348 23.63 -7.65 9.57
C PHE A 348 22.91 -8.58 10.59
N ALA A 349 23.66 -9.51 11.17
CA ALA A 349 23.16 -10.56 12.07
C ALA A 349 24.06 -10.82 13.30
N ARG A 350 24.71 -9.78 13.86
CA ARG A 350 25.35 -9.82 15.20
C ARG A 350 24.48 -9.04 16.20
N SER A 351 24.74 -9.18 17.51
CA SER A 351 24.03 -8.47 18.60
C SER A 351 22.51 -8.76 18.66
N GLY A 352 21.73 -7.85 19.25
CA GLY A 352 20.26 -7.89 19.36
C GLY A 352 19.68 -8.72 20.50
N THR A 353 20.52 -9.39 21.31
CA THR A 353 20.14 -10.27 22.44
C THR A 353 18.90 -11.16 22.15
N PRO A 354 18.93 -12.00 21.10
CA PRO A 354 17.76 -12.74 20.64
C PRO A 354 17.25 -13.76 21.68
N THR A 355 15.94 -14.01 21.71
CA THR A 355 15.29 -14.89 22.72
C THR A 355 15.88 -16.31 22.79
N TYR A 356 16.39 -16.85 21.68
CA TYR A 356 17.08 -18.15 21.63
C TYR A 356 18.46 -18.18 22.32
N THR A 357 18.97 -17.04 22.81
CA THR A 357 20.22 -16.95 23.59
C THR A 357 20.01 -16.73 25.09
N GLN A 358 18.76 -16.74 25.58
CA GLN A 358 18.47 -16.60 27.01
C GLN A 358 18.67 -17.91 27.79
N ASP A 359 19.20 -17.81 29.01
CA ASP A 359 19.32 -18.92 29.96
C ASP A 359 17.96 -19.61 30.20
N GLY A 360 17.89 -20.91 29.89
CA GLY A 360 16.68 -21.73 30.09
C GLY A 360 15.65 -21.68 28.94
N ILE A 361 15.95 -21.00 27.83
CA ILE A 361 15.23 -21.16 26.57
C ILE A 361 15.97 -22.19 25.70
N GLU A 362 15.24 -23.17 25.18
CA GLU A 362 15.79 -24.19 24.29
C GLU A 362 15.33 -23.93 22.84
N ASP A 363 16.30 -23.75 21.93
CA ASP A 363 16.05 -23.59 20.50
C ASP A 363 15.83 -24.95 19.82
N ILE A 364 14.67 -25.54 20.06
CA ILE A 364 14.24 -26.78 19.39
C ILE A 364 13.99 -26.60 17.88
N TRP A 365 14.07 -25.37 17.37
CA TRP A 365 13.64 -24.99 16.03
C TRP A 365 14.80 -24.77 15.04
N GLY A 366 16.01 -24.51 15.55
CA GLY A 366 17.19 -24.18 14.75
C GLY A 366 17.23 -22.73 14.27
N VAL A 367 16.58 -21.81 15.01
CA VAL A 367 16.55 -20.36 14.73
C VAL A 367 17.92 -19.71 14.98
N GLY A 368 18.72 -20.32 15.86
CA GLY A 368 20.10 -20.01 16.17
C GLY A 368 21.11 -20.78 15.32
N GLY A 369 22.29 -20.18 15.18
CA GLY A 369 23.42 -20.73 14.44
C GLY A 369 24.32 -19.62 13.90
N PRO A 370 25.39 -19.99 13.17
CA PRO A 370 26.11 -19.02 12.35
C PRO A 370 25.20 -18.42 11.27
N GLN A 371 25.55 -17.22 10.81
CA GLN A 371 25.00 -16.66 9.57
C GLN A 371 25.56 -17.44 8.37
N ARG A 372 24.74 -17.74 7.37
CA ARG A 372 25.13 -18.41 6.12
C ARG A 372 25.13 -17.43 4.93
N SER A 373 25.59 -17.89 3.77
CA SER A 373 25.54 -17.20 2.47
C SER A 373 25.16 -18.19 1.36
N ARG A 374 24.87 -17.66 0.17
CA ARG A 374 24.85 -18.41 -1.11
C ARG A 374 25.71 -17.66 -2.12
N ASP A 375 26.55 -18.40 -2.84
CA ASP A 375 27.15 -17.95 -4.09
C ASP A 375 26.17 -18.26 -5.23
N TYR A 376 25.80 -17.26 -6.01
CA TYR A 376 24.87 -17.35 -7.13
C TYR A 376 25.60 -17.52 -8.48
N THR A 377 26.90 -17.84 -8.47
CA THR A 377 27.70 -18.12 -9.67
C THR A 377 27.07 -19.22 -10.53
N GLU A 378 26.52 -20.28 -9.92
CA GLU A 378 25.84 -21.37 -10.64
C GLU A 378 24.41 -21.00 -11.08
N ASP A 379 23.81 -19.95 -10.49
CA ASP A 379 22.53 -19.36 -10.91
C ASP A 379 22.69 -18.33 -12.06
N GLY A 380 23.91 -18.19 -12.62
CA GLY A 380 24.26 -17.22 -13.67
C GLY A 380 24.91 -15.92 -13.17
N TRP A 381 25.06 -15.72 -11.86
CA TRP A 381 25.51 -14.47 -11.23
C TRP A 381 26.97 -14.58 -10.78
N ALA A 382 27.89 -14.69 -11.75
CA ALA A 382 29.28 -15.01 -11.50
C ALA A 382 29.98 -14.09 -10.48
N GLY A 383 30.42 -14.68 -9.36
CA GLY A 383 31.10 -14.00 -8.25
C GLY A 383 30.19 -13.29 -7.24
N LEU A 384 28.87 -13.54 -7.28
CA LEU A 384 27.90 -12.97 -6.35
C LEU A 384 27.67 -13.88 -5.13
N GLU A 385 28.51 -13.74 -4.10
CA GLU A 385 28.20 -14.24 -2.77
C GLU A 385 27.33 -13.24 -2.00
N VAL A 386 26.18 -13.68 -1.47
CA VAL A 386 25.27 -12.86 -0.65
C VAL A 386 25.00 -13.55 0.69
N PRO A 387 25.24 -12.90 1.85
CA PRO A 387 24.86 -13.45 3.14
C PRO A 387 23.35 -13.47 3.34
N PHE A 388 22.87 -14.38 4.19
CA PHE A 388 21.45 -14.53 4.50
C PHE A 388 20.98 -13.46 5.51
N SER A 389 19.74 -13.00 5.33
CA SER A 389 19.15 -11.92 6.12
C SER A 389 18.58 -12.41 7.45
N ALA A 390 18.85 -11.70 8.53
CA ALA A 390 18.20 -11.89 9.83
C ALA A 390 16.95 -11.00 9.97
N VAL A 391 15.93 -11.47 10.71
CA VAL A 391 14.80 -10.63 11.11
C VAL A 391 15.16 -9.79 12.34
N TRP A 392 14.83 -8.50 12.27
CA TRP A 392 14.97 -7.53 13.34
C TRP A 392 13.65 -6.83 13.64
N VAL A 393 13.47 -6.41 14.89
CA VAL A 393 12.33 -5.64 15.36
C VAL A 393 12.77 -4.56 16.35
N THR A 394 12.11 -3.39 16.32
CA THR A 394 12.10 -2.47 17.47
C THR A 394 10.67 -2.15 17.84
N ARG A 395 10.49 -1.79 19.10
CA ARG A 395 9.22 -1.34 19.67
C ARG A 395 9.39 0.08 20.21
N GLY A 396 8.30 0.83 20.20
CA GLY A 396 8.25 2.18 20.75
C GLY A 396 6.87 2.54 21.27
N PHE A 397 6.78 3.60 22.04
CA PHE A 397 5.52 4.15 22.51
C PHE A 397 5.61 5.66 22.67
N ILE A 398 4.45 6.30 22.70
CA ILE A 398 4.31 7.74 22.93
C ILE A 398 3.58 7.96 24.26
N ASP A 399 4.11 8.81 25.13
CA ASP A 399 3.36 9.31 26.28
C ASP A 399 2.34 10.33 25.77
N THR A 400 1.05 10.02 25.91
CA THR A 400 -0.05 10.90 25.46
C THR A 400 -0.25 12.14 26.35
N THR A 401 0.52 12.26 27.44
CA THR A 401 0.52 13.39 28.38
C THR A 401 1.53 14.46 27.99
N THR A 402 2.72 14.06 27.53
CA THR A 402 3.83 14.98 27.15
C THR A 402 4.06 15.04 25.64
N GLY A 403 3.77 13.96 24.92
CA GLY A 403 4.13 13.76 23.53
C GLY A 403 5.52 13.13 23.33
N ASP A 404 6.22 12.73 24.40
CA ASP A 404 7.53 12.11 24.30
C ASP A 404 7.47 10.73 23.63
N VAL A 405 8.39 10.47 22.71
CA VAL A 405 8.51 9.20 21.98
C VAL A 405 9.67 8.40 22.54
N THR A 406 9.38 7.24 23.12
CA THR A 406 10.40 6.28 23.57
C THR A 406 10.56 5.18 22.53
N TRP A 407 11.78 4.97 22.07
CA TRP A 407 12.19 3.84 21.23
C TRP A 407 13.10 2.92 22.05
N PHE A 408 12.81 1.64 22.07
CA PHE A 408 13.67 0.64 22.69
C PHE A 408 14.83 0.25 21.74
N LYS A 409 15.90 -0.34 22.28
CA LYS A 409 16.91 -1.02 21.45
C LYS A 409 16.26 -2.06 20.53
N ALA A 410 16.85 -2.26 19.36
CA ALA A 410 16.40 -3.28 18.41
C ALA A 410 16.71 -4.69 18.95
N GLU A 411 15.74 -5.58 18.81
CA GLU A 411 15.82 -7.00 19.14
C GLU A 411 15.97 -7.79 17.84
N ARG A 412 16.89 -8.76 17.83
CA ARG A 412 17.04 -9.68 16.71
C ARG A 412 16.18 -10.91 16.98
N LEU A 413 15.50 -11.45 15.96
CA LEU A 413 14.66 -12.63 16.11
C LEU A 413 15.32 -13.90 15.57
N THR A 414 16.03 -13.84 14.44
CA THR A 414 16.65 -15.02 13.79
C THR A 414 18.14 -14.78 13.49
N SER A 415 18.92 -15.85 13.31
CA SER A 415 20.38 -15.72 13.24
C SER A 415 20.96 -15.40 11.86
N GLY A 416 20.14 -15.37 10.80
CA GLY A 416 20.63 -15.41 9.42
C GLY A 416 21.14 -16.80 9.01
N ARG A 417 20.70 -17.87 9.68
CA ARG A 417 20.96 -19.27 9.26
C ARG A 417 20.16 -19.67 8.01
N ARG A 418 19.02 -19.02 7.79
CA ARG A 418 18.16 -19.08 6.60
C ARG A 418 17.92 -17.63 6.15
N ASP A 419 17.64 -17.38 4.87
CA ASP A 419 17.47 -16.02 4.34
C ASP A 419 16.05 -15.50 4.55
N ALA A 420 15.87 -14.56 5.48
CA ALA A 420 14.57 -14.02 5.84
C ALA A 420 14.05 -12.97 4.84
N ASN A 421 12.73 -13.01 4.55
CA ASN A 421 12.06 -12.04 3.65
C ASN A 421 10.56 -11.88 4.00
N GLN A 422 9.88 -10.94 3.34
CA GLN A 422 8.42 -10.78 3.33
C GLN A 422 7.75 -10.68 4.72
N ILE A 423 8.27 -9.81 5.59
CA ILE A 423 7.69 -9.57 6.92
C ILE A 423 6.31 -8.91 6.84
N THR A 424 5.30 -9.51 7.49
CA THR A 424 3.99 -8.90 7.77
C THR A 424 3.76 -8.79 9.28
N ILE A 425 3.35 -7.60 9.74
CA ILE A 425 2.99 -7.30 11.14
C ILE A 425 1.48 -7.04 11.25
N ALA A 426 0.84 -7.60 12.27
CA ALA A 426 -0.55 -7.31 12.63
C ALA A 426 -0.69 -7.03 14.14
N SER A 427 -1.73 -6.28 14.51
CA SER A 427 -2.01 -5.88 15.89
C SER A 427 -3.48 -6.12 16.27
N ALA A 428 -3.73 -6.33 17.56
CA ALA A 428 -5.07 -6.44 18.11
C ALA A 428 -5.21 -5.69 19.45
N GLU A 429 -6.29 -4.93 19.58
CA GLU A 429 -6.57 -4.09 20.74
C GLU A 429 -6.58 -4.88 22.06
N ASN A 430 -5.82 -4.42 23.05
CA ASN A 430 -5.61 -5.07 24.36
C ASN A 430 -4.95 -6.46 24.33
N ALA A 431 -4.69 -7.04 23.15
CA ALA A 431 -4.11 -8.37 23.00
C ALA A 431 -2.59 -8.32 22.79
N GLY A 432 -2.12 -7.71 21.71
CA GLY A 432 -0.70 -7.74 21.34
C GLY A 432 -0.43 -7.41 19.87
N PHE A 433 0.80 -7.71 19.46
CA PHE A 433 1.28 -7.70 18.08
C PHE A 433 1.78 -9.09 17.69
N GLY A 434 1.59 -9.48 16.44
CA GLY A 434 2.11 -10.71 15.85
C GLY A 434 2.85 -10.40 14.54
N ILE A 435 3.92 -11.14 14.28
CA ILE A 435 4.79 -10.98 13.12
C ILE A 435 4.94 -12.35 12.43
N VAL A 436 4.83 -12.35 11.09
CA VAL A 436 5.18 -13.49 10.23
C VAL A 436 6.16 -13.07 9.16
N TRP A 437 7.00 -14.01 8.73
CA TRP A 437 7.96 -13.85 7.64
C TRP A 437 8.24 -15.21 6.99
N GLN A 438 8.86 -15.22 5.81
CA GLN A 438 9.37 -16.45 5.19
C GLN A 438 10.89 -16.56 5.43
N GLU A 439 11.41 -17.77 5.64
CA GLU A 439 12.86 -18.02 5.62
C GLU A 439 13.22 -19.19 4.71
N ASP A 440 14.07 -18.90 3.74
CA ASP A 440 14.55 -19.83 2.72
C ASP A 440 15.90 -20.43 3.16
N PRO A 441 16.05 -21.76 3.33
CA PRO A 441 17.31 -22.35 3.81
C PRO A 441 18.46 -22.21 2.83
N ASP A 442 18.15 -22.14 1.54
CA ASP A 442 19.11 -22.24 0.46
C ASP A 442 19.29 -20.85 -0.21
N GLY A 443 18.97 -19.76 0.50
CA GLY A 443 19.09 -18.37 0.02
C GLY A 443 17.94 -17.92 -0.88
N LEU A 444 17.69 -16.61 -0.98
CA LEU A 444 16.61 -16.09 -1.84
C LEU A 444 16.82 -16.41 -3.32
N MET A 445 15.99 -17.29 -3.88
CA MET A 445 16.04 -17.62 -5.30
C MET A 445 15.66 -16.41 -6.18
N PRO A 446 16.49 -16.00 -7.16
CA PRO A 446 16.17 -14.92 -8.10
C PRO A 446 15.04 -15.33 -9.04
N GLY A 447 14.28 -14.34 -9.55
CA GLY A 447 13.26 -14.54 -10.57
C GLY A 447 13.62 -13.81 -11.86
N LYS A 448 13.36 -14.44 -13.02
CA LYS A 448 13.66 -13.98 -14.40
C LYS A 448 12.96 -12.66 -14.85
N ALA A 449 12.48 -11.82 -13.93
CA ALA A 449 11.86 -10.51 -14.17
C ALA A 449 10.64 -10.41 -15.12
N VAL A 450 10.13 -11.48 -15.73
CA VAL A 450 9.03 -11.43 -16.73
C VAL A 450 7.61 -11.13 -16.14
N GLY A 451 7.50 -10.53 -14.96
CA GLY A 451 6.19 -10.09 -14.45
C GLY A 451 6.08 -9.69 -12.97
N PRO A 452 4.98 -9.00 -12.61
CA PRO A 452 4.89 -8.05 -11.50
C PRO A 452 5.16 -8.66 -10.12
N GLY A 453 6.44 -8.61 -9.74
CA GLY A 453 7.05 -9.26 -8.57
C GLY A 453 8.50 -9.64 -8.86
N GLU A 454 9.22 -8.74 -9.52
CA GLU A 454 10.40 -9.02 -10.35
C GLU A 454 11.69 -9.17 -9.52
N GLY A 455 12.71 -9.80 -10.11
CA GLY A 455 13.99 -10.07 -9.45
C GLY A 455 13.87 -10.78 -8.10
N TRP A 456 14.67 -10.31 -7.13
CA TRP A 456 14.90 -10.89 -5.80
C TRP A 456 13.73 -10.69 -4.80
N SER A 457 12.49 -10.73 -5.30
CA SER A 457 11.31 -10.38 -4.51
C SER A 457 10.91 -11.43 -3.46
N GLY A 458 11.40 -12.67 -3.56
CA GLY A 458 10.93 -13.82 -2.78
C GLY A 458 9.55 -14.34 -3.23
N ALA A 459 9.22 -14.11 -4.51
CA ALA A 459 8.04 -14.64 -5.21
C ALA A 459 8.06 -16.16 -5.37
N THR A 460 9.26 -16.61 -5.74
CA THR A 460 9.68 -17.99 -5.92
C THR A 460 10.71 -18.24 -4.81
N THR A 461 10.86 -19.50 -4.44
CA THR A 461 11.40 -19.93 -3.14
C THR A 461 11.90 -21.36 -3.33
N ASN A 462 13.02 -21.72 -2.71
CA ASN A 462 13.47 -23.10 -2.76
C ASN A 462 12.48 -24.01 -2.00
N GLN A 463 12.59 -25.32 -2.20
CA GLN A 463 11.97 -26.31 -1.32
C GLN A 463 12.45 -26.09 0.13
N LYS A 464 11.69 -26.56 1.12
CA LYS A 464 11.92 -26.30 2.56
C LYS A 464 11.80 -24.83 3.00
N THR A 465 11.34 -23.90 2.15
CA THR A 465 11.06 -22.53 2.61
C THR A 465 9.83 -22.53 3.52
N ASP A 466 9.94 -21.96 4.72
CA ASP A 466 8.87 -21.99 5.73
C ASP A 466 8.42 -20.60 6.18
N ILE A 467 7.17 -20.52 6.64
CA ILE A 467 6.64 -19.34 7.35
C ILE A 467 6.89 -19.50 8.84
N TRP A 468 7.46 -18.46 9.43
CA TRP A 468 7.77 -18.35 10.85
C TRP A 468 6.80 -17.39 11.56
N TYR A 469 6.62 -17.60 12.87
CA TYR A 469 5.74 -16.80 13.72
C TYR A 469 6.42 -16.35 15.01
N SER A 470 6.20 -15.09 15.41
CA SER A 470 6.54 -14.56 16.73
C SER A 470 5.55 -13.47 17.16
N PHE A 471 5.35 -13.29 18.47
CA PHE A 471 4.41 -12.31 19.03
C PHE A 471 4.93 -11.62 20.29
N ILE A 472 4.29 -10.51 20.65
CA ILE A 472 4.41 -9.86 21.96
C ILE A 472 3.02 -9.45 22.48
N GLU A 473 2.78 -9.64 23.77
CA GLU A 473 1.53 -9.23 24.41
C GLU A 473 1.46 -7.71 24.64
N MET A 474 0.24 -7.19 24.80
CA MET A 474 0.01 -5.79 25.19
C MET A 474 0.42 -5.51 26.66
N THR A 475 0.53 -6.56 27.47
CA THR A 475 0.97 -6.50 28.88
C THR A 475 2.50 -6.49 28.92
N GLY A 476 3.10 -5.55 29.65
CA GLY A 476 4.56 -5.43 29.77
C GLY A 476 5.28 -4.80 28.57
N PHE A 477 4.53 -4.31 27.58
CA PHE A 477 5.06 -3.71 26.34
C PHE A 477 5.88 -2.43 26.59
N GLU A 478 5.57 -1.68 27.65
CA GLU A 478 6.26 -0.44 28.03
C GLU A 478 7.35 -0.67 29.09
N ASP A 479 7.52 -1.92 29.56
CA ASP A 479 8.41 -2.24 30.68
C ASP A 479 9.88 -2.19 30.24
N VAL A 480 10.67 -1.41 30.98
CA VAL A 480 12.10 -1.20 30.78
C VAL A 480 12.90 -2.17 31.65
N ASP A 481 13.99 -2.68 31.09
CA ASP A 481 15.00 -3.45 31.83
C ASP A 481 15.83 -2.49 32.71
N GLU A 482 15.45 -2.34 33.99
CA GLU A 482 16.10 -1.41 34.94
C GLU A 482 17.54 -1.82 35.29
N ASP A 483 17.93 -3.08 35.09
CA ASP A 483 19.30 -3.58 35.31
C ASP A 483 20.22 -3.29 34.09
N PHE A 484 19.68 -2.76 32.98
CA PHE A 484 20.44 -2.47 31.76
C PHE A 484 20.85 -0.99 31.64
N GLU A 485 22.16 -0.72 31.76
CA GLU A 485 22.72 0.60 31.51
C GLU A 485 22.73 0.96 30.01
N SER A 486 21.80 1.80 29.54
CA SER A 486 21.66 2.18 28.13
C SER A 486 22.91 2.74 27.45
N ASN A 487 23.81 3.33 28.25
CA ASN A 487 25.11 3.89 27.84
C ASN A 487 26.30 3.26 28.62
N GLY A 488 26.07 2.12 29.29
CA GLY A 488 27.12 1.40 30.01
C GLY A 488 27.98 0.52 29.08
N GLU A 489 28.94 -0.18 29.68
CA GLU A 489 29.66 -1.24 28.96
C GLU A 489 28.72 -2.42 28.68
N PRO A 490 28.82 -3.09 27.51
CA PRO A 490 27.89 -4.17 27.17
C PRO A 490 27.95 -5.35 28.15
N GLN A 491 26.79 -5.74 28.66
CA GLN A 491 26.65 -6.80 29.65
C GLN A 491 26.88 -8.23 29.09
N TYR A 492 26.78 -8.42 27.76
CA TYR A 492 26.80 -9.74 27.11
C TYR A 492 27.84 -9.89 25.98
N ASP A 493 27.99 -8.90 25.08
CA ASP A 493 29.05 -8.85 24.05
C ASP A 493 29.84 -7.54 24.19
N PRO A 494 31.03 -7.51 24.80
CA PRO A 494 31.82 -6.28 25.00
C PRO A 494 32.15 -5.52 23.69
N GLU A 495 32.11 -6.22 22.56
CA GLU A 495 32.32 -5.66 21.22
C GLU A 495 31.01 -5.23 20.53
N ASP A 496 29.85 -5.32 21.20
CA ASP A 496 28.54 -4.93 20.65
C ASP A 496 28.62 -3.58 19.90
N PRO A 497 28.48 -3.56 18.57
CA PRO A 497 28.62 -2.33 17.80
C PRO A 497 27.40 -1.41 17.95
N LEU A 498 26.27 -1.91 18.49
CA LEU A 498 25.05 -1.14 18.77
C LEU A 498 25.05 -0.52 20.19
N LYS A 499 26.22 -0.41 20.84
CA LYS A 499 26.36 0.19 22.18
C LYS A 499 26.28 1.71 22.18
N GLY A 500 25.81 2.28 23.29
CA GLY A 500 25.79 3.74 23.50
C GLY A 500 24.78 4.54 22.65
N ASP A 501 23.76 3.91 22.07
CA ASP A 501 22.70 4.64 21.32
C ASP A 501 21.70 5.39 22.22
N GLY A 502 21.83 5.27 23.54
CA GLY A 502 21.01 5.93 24.55
C GLY A 502 19.64 5.30 24.80
N ARG A 503 19.27 4.22 24.09
CA ARG A 503 17.93 3.63 24.21
C ARG A 503 17.79 2.67 25.40
N PRO A 504 16.63 2.64 26.08
CA PRO A 504 16.32 1.60 27.05
C PRO A 504 16.26 0.21 26.38
N LYS A 505 16.64 -0.82 27.12
CA LYS A 505 16.39 -2.22 26.74
C LYS A 505 14.99 -2.65 27.18
N SER A 506 14.41 -3.55 26.39
CA SER A 506 13.13 -4.20 26.63
C SER A 506 13.23 -5.20 27.78
N LEU A 507 12.37 -5.11 28.80
CA LEU A 507 12.25 -6.16 29.82
C LEU A 507 11.57 -7.43 29.27
N ILE A 508 10.55 -7.25 28.42
CA ILE A 508 9.73 -8.32 27.84
C ILE A 508 10.02 -8.41 26.34
N GLN A 509 10.86 -9.37 25.95
CA GLN A 509 11.18 -9.66 24.55
C GLN A 509 10.01 -10.29 23.79
N MET A 510 10.14 -10.39 22.46
CA MET A 510 9.24 -11.19 21.63
C MET A 510 9.35 -12.68 21.99
N SER A 511 8.27 -13.42 21.73
CA SER A 511 8.30 -14.88 21.84
C SER A 511 9.38 -15.48 20.94
N LEU A 512 10.07 -16.53 21.41
CA LEU A 512 10.93 -17.37 20.58
C LEU A 512 10.23 -17.68 19.25
N PRO A 513 10.86 -17.41 18.08
CA PRO A 513 10.27 -17.75 16.80
C PRO A 513 9.96 -19.23 16.67
N VAL A 514 8.80 -19.55 16.10
CA VAL A 514 8.37 -20.94 15.87
C VAL A 514 7.99 -21.15 14.42
N ARG A 515 8.23 -22.36 13.91
CA ARG A 515 7.87 -22.75 12.54
C ARG A 515 6.38 -23.07 12.47
N LEU A 516 5.66 -22.37 11.61
CA LEU A 516 4.21 -22.55 11.44
C LEU A 516 3.91 -23.64 10.42
N THR A 517 4.61 -23.61 9.30
CA THR A 517 4.47 -24.55 8.19
C THR A 517 5.36 -25.78 8.37
N ASP A 518 5.17 -26.79 7.53
CA ASP A 518 5.80 -28.10 7.61
C ASP A 518 6.66 -28.44 6.39
N ASN A 519 7.20 -27.44 5.70
CA ASN A 519 7.95 -27.63 4.46
C ASN A 519 9.35 -28.22 4.68
N ASP A 520 9.90 -28.21 5.89
CA ASP A 520 11.26 -28.72 6.14
C ASP A 520 11.35 -30.26 6.24
N VAL A 521 12.51 -30.80 5.87
CA VAL A 521 12.73 -32.26 5.86
C VAL A 521 12.96 -32.80 7.28
N LEU A 522 12.01 -33.56 7.80
CA LEU A 522 12.15 -34.23 9.09
C LEU A 522 12.42 -35.73 8.91
N ASN A 523 13.68 -36.12 9.13
CA ASN A 523 14.13 -37.51 9.01
C ASN A 523 15.09 -37.88 10.16
N THR A 524 15.50 -39.15 10.24
CA THR A 524 16.43 -39.66 11.27
C THR A 524 17.73 -38.86 11.38
N ASP A 525 18.20 -38.33 10.26
CA ASP A 525 19.51 -37.70 10.12
C ASP A 525 19.39 -36.21 10.47
N SER A 526 18.35 -35.51 9.98
CA SER A 526 18.11 -34.10 10.29
C SER A 526 17.71 -33.85 11.76
N MET A 527 17.04 -34.82 12.40
CA MET A 527 16.84 -34.81 13.86
C MET A 527 18.11 -35.13 14.67
N LYS A 528 19.20 -35.58 14.02
CA LYS A 528 20.51 -35.92 14.60
C LYS A 528 20.43 -37.04 15.65
N MET A 529 19.81 -38.16 15.27
CA MET A 529 19.44 -39.26 16.18
C MET A 529 20.22 -40.56 15.97
N ASN A 530 20.71 -41.16 17.06
CA ASN A 530 21.26 -42.52 17.04
C ASN A 530 20.16 -43.57 17.24
N VAL A 531 19.79 -44.32 16.20
CA VAL A 531 18.81 -45.43 16.32
C VAL A 531 19.45 -46.64 17.00
N SER A 532 19.19 -46.82 18.30
CA SER A 532 19.72 -47.94 19.09
C SER A 532 18.92 -49.23 18.88
N TYR A 533 19.49 -50.26 18.25
CA TYR A 533 18.79 -51.55 18.04
C TYR A 533 19.31 -52.68 18.93
N GLY A 534 18.48 -53.09 19.90
CA GLY A 534 18.85 -54.00 20.99
C GLY A 534 18.73 -55.50 20.70
N ILE A 535 19.53 -56.09 19.79
CA ILE A 535 19.68 -57.56 19.76
C ILE A 535 20.66 -58.02 20.87
N GLY A 536 20.11 -58.28 22.05
CA GLY A 536 20.67 -59.18 23.08
C GLY A 536 22.07 -58.84 23.61
N ASN A 537 22.15 -57.98 24.64
CA ASN A 537 23.36 -57.68 25.41
C ASN A 537 24.56 -57.15 24.61
N LYS A 538 24.33 -56.54 23.44
CA LYS A 538 25.36 -55.79 22.69
C LYS A 538 24.81 -54.46 22.17
N THR A 539 25.19 -53.38 22.83
CA THR A 539 25.09 -52.03 22.28
C THR A 539 26.17 -51.86 21.21
N PHE A 540 25.77 -51.40 20.02
CA PHE A 540 26.69 -50.93 18.98
C PHE A 540 26.49 -49.43 18.83
N MET A 541 27.57 -48.65 18.93
CA MET A 541 27.57 -47.21 18.64
C MET A 541 28.34 -46.95 17.34
N ASN A 542 27.97 -45.88 16.65
CA ASN A 542 28.71 -45.25 15.55
C ASN A 542 28.94 -46.10 14.29
N TYR A 543 27.87 -46.50 13.61
CA TYR A 543 27.85 -46.71 12.15
C TYR A 543 26.44 -46.36 11.60
N PRO A 544 26.32 -45.79 10.38
CA PRO A 544 25.02 -45.65 9.72
C PRO A 544 24.36 -47.02 9.59
N VAL A 545 23.10 -47.12 10.05
CA VAL A 545 22.48 -48.43 10.28
C VAL A 545 22.11 -49.07 8.95
N THR A 546 22.92 -50.04 8.52
CA THR A 546 22.61 -50.93 7.40
C THR A 546 21.54 -51.93 7.85
N LEU A 547 20.29 -51.45 7.84
CA LEU A 547 19.07 -52.10 8.33
C LEU A 547 18.67 -53.35 7.50
N ALA A 548 19.49 -54.39 7.56
CA ALA A 548 19.24 -55.68 6.90
C ALA A 548 18.23 -56.57 7.66
N ASP A 549 18.17 -56.44 8.99
CA ASP A 549 17.45 -57.36 9.90
C ASP A 549 16.36 -56.66 10.75
N ALA A 550 15.94 -55.44 10.38
CA ALA A 550 14.71 -54.85 10.91
C ALA A 550 13.49 -55.44 10.19
N THR A 551 12.35 -55.54 10.88
CA THR A 551 11.09 -56.02 10.27
C THR A 551 10.47 -54.95 9.37
N VAL A 552 11.08 -54.75 8.21
CA VAL A 552 10.45 -54.05 7.07
C VAL A 552 9.20 -54.83 6.70
N ASP A 553 8.03 -54.21 6.91
CA ASP A 553 6.79 -54.75 6.37
C ASP A 553 6.77 -54.64 4.84
N GLN A 554 5.80 -55.27 4.17
CA GLN A 554 5.71 -55.26 2.71
C GLN A 554 5.22 -53.90 2.14
N THR A 555 5.31 -52.82 2.93
CA THR A 555 4.69 -51.51 2.67
C THR A 555 5.59 -50.30 2.97
N ASN A 556 6.92 -50.46 3.07
CA ASN A 556 7.93 -49.39 3.23
C ASN A 556 7.88 -48.59 4.56
N PHE A 557 7.12 -49.02 5.57
CA PHE A 557 7.08 -48.32 6.86
C PHE A 557 8.15 -48.82 7.84
N PHE A 558 8.57 -47.92 8.73
CA PHE A 558 9.53 -48.17 9.80
C PHE A 558 9.06 -47.57 11.13
N ARG A 559 9.60 -48.04 12.24
CA ARG A 559 9.23 -47.59 13.60
C ARG A 559 10.47 -47.46 14.48
N ILE A 560 10.49 -46.43 15.33
CA ILE A 560 11.57 -46.14 16.29
C ILE A 560 10.92 -45.91 17.67
N HIS A 561 11.47 -46.52 18.73
CA HIS A 561 10.99 -46.27 20.10
C HIS A 561 11.44 -44.89 20.57
N ILE A 562 10.62 -44.18 21.33
CA ILE A 562 10.92 -42.83 21.81
C ILE A 562 12.13 -42.82 22.76
N ASP A 563 12.36 -43.86 23.57
CA ASP A 563 13.58 -43.97 24.37
C ASP A 563 14.83 -44.33 23.53
N ASP A 564 14.67 -44.95 22.36
CA ASP A 564 15.78 -45.23 21.43
C ASP A 564 16.22 -43.96 20.69
N LEU A 565 15.44 -42.86 20.77
CA LEU A 565 15.80 -41.52 20.30
C LEU A 565 16.78 -40.87 21.29
N GLN A 566 18.05 -41.29 21.24
CA GLN A 566 19.13 -40.65 22.00
C GLN A 566 19.76 -39.52 21.15
N PRO A 567 19.67 -38.24 21.59
CA PRO A 567 20.26 -37.11 20.86
C PRO A 567 21.77 -37.29 20.67
N LEU A 568 22.29 -36.87 19.52
CA LEU A 568 23.73 -36.70 19.33
C LEU A 568 24.25 -35.55 20.22
N LEU A 569 24.63 -35.89 21.46
CA LEU A 569 25.41 -35.02 22.34
C LEU A 569 26.68 -34.57 21.61
N ASN A 570 26.78 -33.27 21.33
CA ASN A 570 27.95 -32.62 20.74
C ASN A 570 29.15 -32.68 21.71
N THR A 571 29.83 -33.82 21.75
CA THR A 571 31.08 -34.04 22.51
C THR A 571 32.33 -33.92 21.64
N TYR A 572 32.20 -33.37 20.43
CA TYR A 572 33.29 -33.15 19.49
C TYR A 572 33.44 -31.66 19.19
N GLU A 573 34.48 -31.06 19.75
CA GLU A 573 35.09 -29.81 19.28
C GLU A 573 35.75 -30.09 17.92
N SER A 574 34.95 -30.14 16.86
CA SER A 574 35.44 -30.27 15.48
C SER A 574 34.61 -29.39 14.55
N ASP A 575 35.26 -28.39 13.96
CA ASP A 575 34.69 -27.37 13.08
C ASP A 575 34.28 -27.92 11.69
N ALA A 576 33.96 -29.22 11.62
CA ALA A 576 33.63 -30.00 10.43
C ALA A 576 32.23 -30.66 10.52
N LEU A 577 31.38 -30.18 11.44
CA LEU A 577 29.93 -30.36 11.42
C LEU A 577 29.26 -29.11 10.79
N SER A 578 29.85 -28.63 9.70
CA SER A 578 29.73 -27.26 9.18
C SER A 578 28.36 -26.93 8.58
N ASP A 579 27.82 -27.82 7.73
CA ASP A 579 26.84 -27.41 6.73
C ASP A 579 25.43 -27.97 6.95
N GLU A 580 25.29 -28.99 7.79
CA GLU A 580 23.98 -29.61 8.04
C GLU A 580 23.01 -28.69 8.81
N ASP A 581 21.73 -28.82 8.51
CA ASP A 581 20.67 -27.96 9.05
C ASP A 581 20.49 -28.04 10.57
N GLY A 582 19.82 -27.01 11.10
CA GLY A 582 19.64 -26.80 12.54
C GLY A 582 18.89 -27.97 13.15
N ALA A 583 19.48 -28.62 14.17
CA ALA A 583 18.99 -29.88 14.72
C ALA A 583 17.47 -29.85 14.92
N HIS A 584 16.73 -30.66 14.17
CA HIS A 584 15.28 -30.53 14.02
C HIS A 584 14.54 -31.15 15.22
N THR A 585 14.97 -30.85 16.45
CA THR A 585 14.52 -31.55 17.67
C THR A 585 13.05 -31.30 17.99
N TYR A 586 12.46 -30.22 17.46
CA TYR A 586 11.01 -30.01 17.39
C TYR A 586 10.25 -31.24 16.89
N GLY A 587 10.87 -32.10 16.06
CA GLY A 587 10.30 -33.35 15.58
C GLY A 587 9.85 -34.31 16.69
N TYR A 588 10.60 -34.39 17.80
CA TYR A 588 10.28 -35.26 18.94
C TYR A 588 9.88 -34.48 20.20
N GLU A 589 10.34 -33.24 20.37
CA GLU A 589 9.96 -32.37 21.50
C GLU A 589 8.52 -31.81 21.37
N LEU A 590 7.95 -31.73 20.16
CA LEU A 590 6.55 -31.34 19.99
C LEU A 590 5.61 -32.53 20.21
N GLU A 591 5.09 -32.65 21.44
CA GLU A 591 4.07 -33.64 21.78
C GLU A 591 2.88 -33.58 20.79
N GLY A 592 2.61 -34.72 20.15
CA GLY A 592 1.50 -34.85 19.20
C GLY A 592 1.80 -34.41 17.77
N LEU A 593 3.05 -34.04 17.42
CA LEU A 593 3.45 -33.83 16.03
C LEU A 593 3.51 -35.14 15.24
N LEU A 594 4.28 -36.13 15.70
CA LEU A 594 4.57 -37.36 14.95
C LEU A 594 3.68 -38.56 15.29
N TYR A 595 3.38 -39.38 14.29
CA TYR A 595 2.46 -40.51 14.38
C TYR A 595 3.00 -41.61 15.29
N LYS A 596 2.24 -41.90 16.36
CA LYS A 596 2.46 -43.00 17.30
C LYS A 596 1.76 -44.28 16.85
N ASP A 597 2.53 -45.36 16.62
CA ASP A 597 2.06 -46.62 16.03
C ASP A 597 2.09 -47.79 17.02
N ASP A 598 0.93 -48.42 17.28
CA ASP A 598 0.77 -49.58 18.17
C ASP A 598 0.86 -50.93 17.45
N GLY A 599 0.86 -50.96 16.11
CA GLY A 599 0.55 -52.17 15.33
C GLY A 599 -0.55 -51.96 14.29
N ASN A 600 -1.36 -50.92 14.40
CA ASN A 600 -2.50 -50.66 13.53
C ASN A 600 -2.29 -49.35 12.73
N PRO A 601 -1.96 -49.43 11.42
CA PRO A 601 -1.53 -48.28 10.63
C PRO A 601 -2.64 -47.26 10.30
N LEU A 602 -3.85 -47.44 10.84
CA LEU A 602 -5.04 -46.59 10.65
C LEU A 602 -5.64 -46.08 11.97
N VAL A 603 -5.00 -46.33 13.12
CA VAL A 603 -5.51 -45.98 14.45
C VAL A 603 -4.48 -45.17 15.22
N ARG A 604 -4.92 -44.05 15.80
CA ARG A 604 -4.10 -43.26 16.73
C ARG A 604 -3.93 -44.03 18.05
N SER A 605 -2.71 -44.06 18.55
CA SER A 605 -2.35 -44.81 19.76
C SER A 605 -1.50 -43.98 20.71
N ASP A 606 -1.53 -44.33 21.99
CA ASP A 606 -0.62 -43.79 23.01
C ASP A 606 0.74 -44.53 23.00
N SER A 607 1.14 -45.11 21.86
CA SER A 607 2.34 -45.93 21.70
C SER A 607 3.62 -45.12 21.88
N GLU A 608 4.64 -45.78 22.44
CA GLU A 608 6.00 -45.26 22.59
C GLU A 608 6.81 -45.37 21.29
N TYR A 609 6.23 -45.88 20.19
CA TYR A 609 6.87 -45.98 18.87
C TYR A 609 6.41 -44.89 17.88
N LEU A 610 7.35 -44.07 17.38
CA LEU A 610 7.12 -43.15 16.27
C LEU A 610 7.26 -43.86 14.91
N ARG A 611 6.51 -43.42 13.89
CA ARG A 611 6.46 -44.04 12.56
C ARG A 611 7.12 -43.18 11.48
N PHE A 612 7.85 -43.87 10.59
CA PHE A 612 8.59 -43.30 9.48
C PHE A 612 8.24 -44.01 8.16
N TYR A 613 8.42 -43.32 7.03
CA TYR A 613 8.36 -43.88 5.69
C TYR A 613 9.76 -43.93 5.07
N LYS A 614 10.07 -45.01 4.36
CA LYS A 614 11.35 -45.17 3.65
C LYS A 614 11.26 -44.55 2.25
N LYS A 615 11.77 -43.32 2.08
CA LYS A 615 12.01 -42.66 0.78
C LYS A 615 13.44 -43.01 0.33
N VAL A 616 13.68 -43.01 -0.98
CA VAL A 616 15.03 -42.89 -1.56
C VAL A 616 15.08 -41.50 -2.15
N ASN A 617 16.09 -40.69 -1.81
CA ASN A 617 16.25 -39.36 -2.40
C ASN A 617 17.01 -39.46 -3.74
N ASN A 618 17.10 -38.34 -4.44
CA ASN A 618 17.69 -38.24 -5.79
C ASN A 618 19.19 -38.65 -5.80
N GLN A 619 19.87 -38.57 -4.66
CA GLN A 619 21.26 -39.00 -4.46
C GLN A 619 21.39 -40.52 -4.19
N GLU A 620 20.40 -41.31 -4.61
CA GLU A 620 20.19 -42.74 -4.29
C GLU A 620 20.18 -43.10 -2.78
N ALA A 621 20.18 -42.11 -1.87
CA ALA A 621 20.32 -42.35 -0.45
C ALA A 621 18.97 -42.72 0.21
N VAL A 622 18.99 -43.79 1.00
CA VAL A 622 17.82 -44.19 1.80
C VAL A 622 17.62 -43.21 2.95
N LYS A 623 16.46 -42.56 3.00
CA LYS A 623 16.04 -41.66 4.09
C LYS A 623 14.79 -42.19 4.78
N TYR A 624 14.76 -42.10 6.11
CA TYR A 624 13.60 -42.46 6.93
C TYR A 624 12.89 -41.19 7.37
N VAL A 625 11.85 -40.82 6.61
CA VAL A 625 11.12 -39.55 6.75
C VAL A 625 9.97 -39.71 7.73
N ALA A 626 9.77 -38.73 8.59
CA ALA A 626 8.76 -38.75 9.65
C ALA A 626 7.33 -38.52 9.10
N ILE A 627 6.34 -39.14 9.75
CA ILE A 627 4.92 -39.01 9.41
C ILE A 627 4.19 -38.29 10.56
N THR A 628 3.36 -37.29 10.24
CA THR A 628 2.61 -36.52 11.25
C THR A 628 1.39 -37.27 11.81
N MET A 629 0.88 -36.85 12.97
CA MET A 629 -0.34 -37.38 13.61
C MET A 629 -1.63 -37.20 12.79
N ASP A 630 -1.62 -36.34 11.78
CA ASP A 630 -2.68 -36.14 10.78
C ASP A 630 -2.39 -36.78 9.42
N GLY A 631 -1.21 -37.39 9.23
CA GLY A 631 -0.89 -38.24 8.09
C GLY A 631 -0.15 -37.55 6.93
N ARG A 632 0.46 -36.40 7.16
CA ARG A 632 1.41 -35.76 6.22
C ARG A 632 2.78 -36.45 6.31
N LEU A 633 3.54 -36.38 5.22
CA LEU A 633 4.93 -36.81 5.15
C LEU A 633 5.82 -35.56 5.16
N LEU A 634 6.87 -35.55 5.99
CA LEU A 634 7.76 -34.40 6.15
C LEU A 634 9.04 -34.58 5.31
N ASP A 635 8.88 -34.87 4.02
CA ASP A 635 9.99 -35.05 3.07
C ASP A 635 10.48 -33.75 2.43
N GLY A 636 9.71 -32.67 2.57
CA GLY A 636 10.10 -31.30 2.26
C GLY A 636 10.12 -30.91 0.79
N ASP A 637 9.32 -31.61 -0.03
CA ASP A 637 9.18 -31.35 -1.46
C ASP A 637 8.44 -30.00 -1.77
N THR A 638 7.96 -29.30 -0.74
CA THR A 638 7.14 -28.05 -0.78
C THR A 638 7.90 -26.81 -0.28
N GLY A 639 7.33 -25.61 -0.47
CA GLY A 639 7.93 -24.34 -0.03
C GLY A 639 6.96 -23.15 -0.03
N ALA A 640 6.90 -22.43 1.09
CA ALA A 640 5.93 -21.36 1.37
C ALA A 640 6.48 -19.94 1.16
N SER A 641 5.59 -18.98 0.86
CA SER A 641 5.97 -17.60 0.51
C SER A 641 4.85 -16.58 0.73
N ARG A 642 5.19 -15.29 0.86
CA ARG A 642 4.27 -14.14 0.87
C ARG A 642 3.15 -14.21 1.92
N ALA A 643 3.53 -14.52 3.17
CA ALA A 643 2.62 -14.59 4.30
C ALA A 643 1.85 -13.28 4.58
N ASN A 644 0.53 -13.40 4.79
CA ASN A 644 -0.38 -12.28 5.04
C ASN A 644 -1.19 -12.53 6.32
N LEU A 645 -0.82 -11.86 7.41
CA LEU A 645 -1.42 -11.99 8.75
C LEU A 645 -2.40 -10.85 9.05
N MET A 646 -3.53 -11.20 9.67
CA MET A 646 -4.45 -10.29 10.35
C MET A 646 -4.69 -10.80 11.78
N LEU A 647 -4.87 -9.90 12.75
CA LEU A 647 -5.35 -10.24 14.10
C LEU A 647 -6.75 -9.65 14.34
N GLN A 648 -7.59 -10.35 15.10
CA GLN A 648 -8.90 -9.86 15.53
C GLN A 648 -9.09 -10.11 17.04
N PRO A 649 -9.21 -9.06 17.88
CA PRO A 649 -9.27 -9.21 19.34
C PRO A 649 -10.56 -9.90 19.80
N TYR A 650 -10.45 -10.70 20.85
CA TYR A 650 -11.58 -11.23 21.60
C TYR A 650 -11.30 -11.23 23.10
N LYS A 651 -12.35 -11.40 23.90
CA LYS A 651 -12.27 -11.48 25.36
C LYS A 651 -12.51 -12.92 25.82
N THR A 652 -11.59 -13.46 26.61
CA THR A 652 -11.67 -14.83 27.14
C THR A 652 -12.71 -14.94 28.25
N ALA A 653 -13.09 -16.17 28.61
CA ALA A 653 -14.11 -16.41 29.66
C ALA A 653 -13.68 -15.96 31.07
N ASP A 654 -12.38 -15.90 31.35
CA ASP A 654 -11.81 -15.32 32.58
C ASP A 654 -11.61 -13.79 32.50
N GLY A 655 -12.01 -13.15 31.40
CA GLY A 655 -12.02 -11.70 31.24
C GLY A 655 -10.70 -11.07 30.80
N LYS A 656 -9.69 -11.87 30.42
CA LYS A 656 -8.48 -11.40 29.74
C LYS A 656 -8.76 -11.13 28.26
N TYR A 657 -7.79 -10.52 27.59
CA TYR A 657 -7.83 -10.30 26.15
C TYR A 657 -6.87 -11.26 25.45
N SER A 658 -7.25 -11.67 24.24
CA SER A 658 -6.39 -12.34 23.27
C SER A 658 -6.88 -12.00 21.87
N ALA A 659 -6.31 -12.60 20.83
CA ALA A 659 -6.73 -12.38 19.45
C ALA A 659 -6.75 -13.67 18.65
N TYR A 660 -7.72 -13.79 17.75
CA TYR A 660 -7.66 -14.78 16.68
C TYR A 660 -6.70 -14.24 15.61
N ALA A 661 -5.66 -15.01 15.31
CA ALA A 661 -4.85 -14.83 14.14
C ALA A 661 -5.58 -15.39 12.92
N ILE A 662 -5.36 -14.77 11.77
CA ILE A 662 -5.92 -15.13 10.47
C ILE A 662 -4.75 -15.02 9.51
N LEU A 663 -4.29 -16.16 8.99
CA LEU A 663 -3.09 -16.21 8.15
C LEU A 663 -3.41 -16.94 6.85
N GLY A 664 -2.77 -16.51 5.77
CA GLY A 664 -2.61 -17.30 4.55
C GLY A 664 -1.41 -16.86 3.74
N TYR A 665 -0.94 -17.75 2.88
CA TYR A 665 0.32 -17.65 2.15
C TYR A 665 0.27 -18.45 0.82
N GLU A 666 1.27 -18.30 -0.06
CA GLU A 666 1.41 -19.06 -1.32
C GLU A 666 2.41 -20.22 -1.11
N GLU A 667 2.02 -21.48 -1.32
CA GLU A 667 2.86 -22.68 -1.13
C GLU A 667 3.01 -23.49 -2.43
N THR A 668 4.20 -24.02 -2.76
CA THR A 668 4.36 -24.92 -3.92
C THR A 668 3.65 -26.26 -3.70
N LYS A 669 3.28 -26.94 -4.78
CA LYS A 669 2.39 -28.12 -4.73
C LYS A 669 3.07 -29.47 -4.44
N GLY A 670 4.40 -29.50 -4.28
CA GLY A 670 5.15 -30.67 -3.78
C GLY A 670 5.10 -31.95 -4.61
N SER A 671 4.67 -31.89 -5.88
CA SER A 671 4.35 -33.11 -6.66
C SER A 671 5.44 -33.52 -7.65
N GLY A 672 6.57 -32.81 -7.68
CA GLY A 672 7.73 -33.16 -8.50
C GLY A 672 8.94 -33.48 -7.62
N SER A 673 9.56 -34.64 -7.83
CA SER A 673 10.78 -35.08 -7.13
C SER A 673 12.02 -34.22 -7.44
N GLY A 674 11.90 -33.22 -8.30
CA GLY A 674 12.99 -32.80 -9.20
C GLY A 674 13.22 -33.82 -10.33
N PRO A 675 13.95 -33.45 -11.39
CA PRO A 675 14.47 -34.43 -12.35
C PRO A 675 15.55 -35.31 -11.69
N ASP A 676 15.73 -36.52 -12.20
CA ASP A 676 17.01 -37.22 -12.04
C ASP A 676 18.11 -36.39 -12.75
N GLU A 677 19.32 -36.34 -12.20
CA GLU A 677 20.45 -35.60 -12.81
C GLU A 677 20.84 -36.23 -14.16
N ALA A 678 20.35 -35.64 -15.25
CA ALA A 678 20.97 -35.73 -16.57
C ALA A 678 22.01 -34.61 -16.69
N ASP A 679 23.20 -34.94 -17.18
CA ASP A 679 24.24 -33.96 -17.50
C ASP A 679 23.71 -32.88 -18.49
N ASP A 680 24.33 -31.69 -18.46
CA ASP A 680 23.98 -30.45 -19.19
C ASP A 680 22.79 -29.65 -18.58
N CYS A 681 23.10 -28.80 -17.60
CA CYS A 681 22.16 -28.03 -16.78
C CYS A 681 22.10 -26.52 -17.09
N ASP A 682 21.87 -26.14 -18.36
CA ASP A 682 21.73 -24.72 -18.75
C ASP A 682 20.26 -24.21 -18.73
N ASP A 683 19.27 -25.07 -19.01
CA ASP A 683 17.86 -24.66 -19.17
C ASP A 683 17.03 -24.80 -17.88
N ILE A 684 16.93 -23.69 -17.13
CA ILE A 684 15.93 -23.52 -16.05
C ILE A 684 14.56 -23.26 -16.70
N ALA A 685 13.52 -23.97 -16.24
CA ALA A 685 12.14 -23.87 -16.74
C ALA A 685 11.62 -22.43 -16.91
N ASP A 686 10.76 -22.22 -17.89
CA ASP A 686 10.35 -20.90 -18.37
C ASP A 686 8.88 -20.54 -18.03
N GLU A 687 8.66 -19.33 -17.49
CA GLU A 687 7.30 -18.78 -17.27
C GLU A 687 6.67 -18.21 -18.58
N SER A 688 7.45 -18.00 -19.65
CA SER A 688 6.97 -17.54 -20.97
C SER A 688 6.24 -18.67 -21.73
N GLY A 689 6.68 -19.90 -21.53
CA GLY A 689 6.13 -21.13 -22.08
C GLY A 689 6.86 -21.72 -23.29
N ASP A 690 8.10 -21.29 -23.55
CA ASP A 690 9.03 -21.86 -24.54
C ASP A 690 10.35 -22.24 -23.84
N GLY A 691 10.29 -23.25 -22.97
CA GLY A 691 11.44 -23.73 -22.21
C GLY A 691 11.22 -25.11 -21.60
N ASP A 692 11.76 -26.12 -22.29
CA ASP A 692 11.87 -27.54 -21.95
C ASP A 692 10.62 -28.44 -22.18
N ASP A 693 10.86 -29.61 -22.79
CA ASP A 693 9.89 -30.71 -23.00
C ASP A 693 9.72 -31.60 -21.74
N ARG A 694 10.50 -31.39 -20.66
CA ARG A 694 10.44 -32.14 -19.40
C ARG A 694 9.03 -32.07 -18.77
N TYR A 695 8.40 -33.24 -18.61
CA TYR A 695 7.07 -33.34 -18.00
C TYR A 695 7.10 -33.12 -16.48
N TYR A 696 6.65 -31.95 -16.04
CA TYR A 696 6.32 -31.68 -14.65
C TYR A 696 4.83 -32.01 -14.40
N PRO A 697 4.49 -32.82 -13.39
CA PRO A 697 3.12 -33.30 -13.20
C PRO A 697 2.18 -32.31 -12.49
N ASP A 698 2.70 -31.33 -11.75
CA ASP A 698 1.91 -30.26 -11.12
C ASP A 698 2.82 -29.06 -10.75
N THR A 699 2.54 -27.89 -11.32
CA THR A 699 3.36 -26.67 -11.19
C THR A 699 2.57 -25.46 -10.68
N GLY A 700 3.28 -24.48 -10.10
CA GLY A 700 2.68 -23.30 -9.47
C GLY A 700 2.43 -23.48 -7.97
N LYS A 701 1.45 -22.74 -7.42
CA LYS A 701 1.21 -22.66 -5.97
C LYS A 701 -0.25 -22.85 -5.57
N ASN A 702 -0.46 -23.27 -4.31
CA ASN A 702 -1.73 -23.28 -3.59
C ASN A 702 -1.83 -22.07 -2.65
N VAL A 703 -3.06 -21.69 -2.29
CA VAL A 703 -3.32 -20.72 -1.21
C VAL A 703 -3.67 -21.48 0.06
N ILE A 704 -2.81 -21.41 1.07
CA ILE A 704 -3.02 -22.08 2.36
C ILE A 704 -3.63 -21.11 3.38
N TYR A 705 -4.38 -21.65 4.36
CA TYR A 705 -5.11 -20.89 5.38
C TYR A 705 -5.00 -21.48 6.79
N HIS A 706 -4.87 -20.59 7.79
CA HIS A 706 -4.90 -20.91 9.21
C HIS A 706 -5.74 -19.90 10.02
N SER A 707 -6.30 -20.35 11.14
CA SER A 707 -6.78 -19.43 12.18
C SER A 707 -6.78 -20.04 13.58
N TYR A 708 -5.87 -19.53 14.40
CA TYR A 708 -5.54 -19.95 15.76
C TYR A 708 -5.69 -18.78 16.76
N ASP A 709 -5.57 -19.03 18.07
CA ASP A 709 -5.30 -17.94 19.02
C ASP A 709 -3.84 -17.53 18.89
N PHE A 710 -3.56 -16.22 18.79
CA PHE A 710 -2.24 -15.69 18.44
C PHE A 710 -1.10 -16.10 19.40
N LYS A 711 -1.42 -16.61 20.60
CA LYS A 711 -0.44 -17.11 21.58
C LYS A 711 -0.29 -18.63 21.59
N THR A 712 -1.18 -19.35 20.89
CA THR A 712 -1.13 -20.81 20.67
C THR A 712 -1.24 -21.09 19.19
N VAL A 713 -0.22 -20.65 18.46
CA VAL A 713 -0.07 -20.80 17.00
C VAL A 713 -0.04 -22.26 16.55
N ASP A 714 -0.63 -22.53 15.37
CA ASP A 714 -0.46 -23.81 14.67
C ASP A 714 1.02 -24.03 14.37
N LYS A 715 1.60 -25.14 14.84
CA LYS A 715 3.01 -25.49 14.65
C LYS A 715 3.14 -26.65 13.67
N VAL A 716 4.07 -26.55 12.71
CA VAL A 716 4.39 -27.61 11.73
C VAL A 716 3.13 -28.18 11.07
N SER A 717 2.34 -27.29 10.46
CA SER A 717 0.99 -27.53 9.97
C SER A 717 0.80 -27.03 8.54
N GLY A 718 0.35 -27.92 7.65
CA GLY A 718 -0.01 -27.59 6.25
C GLY A 718 -1.37 -26.93 6.07
N GLY A 719 -1.98 -26.47 7.18
CA GLY A 719 -3.19 -25.64 7.19
C GLY A 719 -4.38 -26.20 6.41
N VAL A 720 -4.99 -25.35 5.58
CA VAL A 720 -6.06 -25.73 4.65
C VAL A 720 -5.86 -25.05 3.30
N VAL A 721 -5.76 -25.85 2.23
CA VAL A 721 -5.82 -25.37 0.83
C VAL A 721 -7.19 -24.74 0.55
N LEU A 722 -7.20 -23.47 0.13
CA LEU A 722 -8.43 -22.73 -0.18
C LEU A 722 -8.87 -22.85 -1.64
N ASN A 723 -7.93 -22.90 -2.59
CA ASN A 723 -8.26 -23.06 -4.00
C ASN A 723 -8.93 -24.44 -4.25
N PRO A 724 -9.99 -24.51 -5.06
CA PRO A 724 -10.68 -25.76 -5.31
C PRO A 724 -9.80 -26.73 -6.11
N GLN A 725 -9.96 -28.03 -5.86
CA GLN A 725 -9.44 -29.08 -6.73
C GLN A 725 -10.05 -28.90 -8.14
N GLU A 726 -9.23 -29.07 -9.17
CA GLU A 726 -9.63 -28.96 -10.56
C GLU A 726 -10.71 -30.00 -10.91
N VAL A 727 -11.62 -29.62 -11.81
CA VAL A 727 -12.77 -30.42 -12.24
C VAL A 727 -12.98 -30.33 -13.74
N ASN A 728 -13.00 -31.49 -14.41
CA ASN A 728 -13.03 -31.59 -15.86
C ASN A 728 -14.35 -31.07 -16.48
N ALA A 729 -14.50 -31.19 -17.80
CA ALA A 729 -15.69 -30.77 -18.55
C ALA A 729 -17.01 -31.52 -18.20
N LYS A 730 -16.99 -32.46 -17.25
CA LYS A 730 -18.17 -33.15 -16.68
C LYS A 730 -18.35 -32.89 -15.17
N ASP A 731 -17.57 -31.96 -14.62
CA ASP A 731 -17.44 -31.67 -13.18
C ASP A 731 -16.95 -32.88 -12.33
N GLU A 732 -16.19 -33.78 -12.95
CA GLU A 732 -15.48 -34.87 -12.25
C GLU A 732 -14.10 -34.36 -11.78
N LYS A 733 -13.73 -34.67 -10.53
CA LYS A 733 -12.43 -34.31 -9.92
C LYS A 733 -11.23 -34.81 -10.75
N VAL A 734 -10.27 -33.93 -11.00
CA VAL A 734 -9.00 -34.24 -11.69
C VAL A 734 -7.91 -34.61 -10.68
N TYR A 735 -7.03 -35.53 -11.06
CA TYR A 735 -5.91 -36.04 -10.26
C TYR A 735 -4.67 -36.08 -11.13
N LEU A 736 -3.50 -35.93 -10.51
CA LEU A 736 -2.22 -35.90 -11.21
C LEU A 736 -1.93 -37.23 -11.92
N VAL A 737 -1.27 -37.14 -13.06
CA VAL A 737 -0.84 -38.28 -13.89
C VAL A 737 0.65 -38.17 -14.22
N ASP A 738 1.25 -39.27 -14.63
CA ASP A 738 2.56 -39.27 -15.29
C ASP A 738 2.44 -38.93 -16.78
N GLU A 739 3.59 -38.78 -17.46
CA GLU A 739 3.71 -38.51 -18.90
C GLU A 739 2.94 -39.51 -19.79
N PHE A 740 2.60 -40.70 -19.27
CA PHE A 740 1.83 -41.75 -19.96
C PHE A 740 0.33 -41.73 -19.60
N GLY A 741 -0.14 -40.75 -18.82
CA GLY A 741 -1.53 -40.59 -18.40
C GLY A 741 -1.98 -41.55 -17.30
N LYS A 742 -1.06 -42.19 -16.58
CA LYS A 742 -1.36 -43.07 -15.43
C LYS A 742 -1.32 -42.24 -14.13
N PRO A 743 -2.26 -42.42 -13.17
CA PRO A 743 -2.28 -41.62 -11.94
C PRO A 743 -0.99 -41.70 -11.12
N ILE A 744 -0.51 -40.53 -10.68
CA ILE A 744 0.52 -40.39 -9.65
C ILE A 744 -0.13 -40.59 -8.28
N LEU A 745 0.58 -41.28 -7.39
CA LEU A 745 0.07 -41.71 -6.10
C LEU A 745 0.93 -41.17 -4.95
N ASP A 746 0.30 -40.80 -3.83
CA ASP A 746 0.99 -40.47 -2.58
C ASP A 746 1.70 -41.69 -1.96
N PHE A 747 2.45 -41.45 -0.87
CA PHE A 747 3.14 -42.52 -0.12
C PHE A 747 2.20 -43.57 0.50
N MET A 748 0.89 -43.27 0.60
CA MET A 748 -0.19 -44.15 1.04
C MET A 748 -0.90 -44.86 -0.12
N LYS A 749 -0.49 -44.59 -1.37
CA LYS A 749 -0.99 -45.13 -2.65
C LYS A 749 -2.36 -44.60 -3.10
N ASN A 750 -2.76 -43.40 -2.67
CA ASN A 750 -3.94 -42.69 -3.17
C ASN A 750 -3.57 -41.74 -4.33
N PRO A 751 -4.44 -41.53 -5.34
CA PRO A 751 -4.20 -40.53 -6.39
C PRO A 751 -4.10 -39.09 -5.83
N ILE A 752 -3.07 -38.35 -6.24
CA ILE A 752 -2.85 -36.97 -5.79
C ILE A 752 -3.85 -36.03 -6.48
N PRO A 753 -4.60 -35.17 -5.74
CA PRO A 753 -5.53 -34.19 -6.34
C PRO A 753 -4.83 -33.11 -7.18
N ALA A 754 -5.37 -32.79 -8.36
CA ALA A 754 -4.89 -31.67 -9.19
C ALA A 754 -5.50 -30.34 -8.73
N TYR A 755 -4.73 -29.25 -8.74
CA TYR A 755 -5.19 -27.91 -8.37
C TYR A 755 -4.75 -26.86 -9.39
N GLU A 756 -5.60 -25.88 -9.68
CA GLU A 756 -5.19 -24.69 -10.43
C GLU A 756 -4.26 -23.78 -9.59
N ASN A 757 -3.39 -23.05 -10.27
CA ASN A 757 -2.37 -22.19 -9.68
C ASN A 757 -3.03 -20.97 -9.01
N ALA A 758 -2.91 -20.84 -7.69
CA ALA A 758 -3.56 -19.82 -6.88
C ALA A 758 -2.54 -18.99 -6.07
N ARG A 759 -2.62 -17.66 -6.16
CA ARG A 759 -1.61 -16.72 -5.64
C ARG A 759 -2.22 -15.46 -5.00
N ARG A 760 -1.39 -14.71 -4.26
CA ARG A 760 -1.67 -13.39 -3.67
C ARG A 760 -2.91 -13.34 -2.75
N PRO A 761 -3.03 -14.17 -1.69
CA PRO A 761 -4.20 -14.14 -0.80
C PRO A 761 -4.38 -12.79 -0.09
N ARG A 762 -5.60 -12.23 -0.13
CA ARG A 762 -6.01 -11.01 0.58
C ARG A 762 -7.26 -11.24 1.40
N PHE A 763 -7.14 -11.16 2.72
CA PHE A 763 -8.25 -11.26 3.67
C PHE A 763 -8.87 -9.89 3.95
N LEU A 764 -10.18 -9.77 3.76
CA LEU A 764 -10.99 -8.61 4.13
C LEU A 764 -11.79 -8.98 5.38
N VAL A 765 -11.24 -8.63 6.55
CA VAL A 765 -11.72 -9.08 7.86
C VAL A 765 -12.55 -8.01 8.57
N GLN A 766 -13.52 -8.44 9.38
CA GLN A 766 -14.17 -7.59 10.37
C GLN A 766 -14.51 -8.38 11.63
N SER A 767 -14.87 -7.69 12.72
CA SER A 767 -15.29 -8.35 13.96
C SER A 767 -16.61 -9.12 13.76
N LYS A 768 -16.79 -10.21 14.53
CA LYS A 768 -18.07 -10.94 14.57
C LYS A 768 -19.26 -10.03 14.90
N ALA A 769 -19.06 -9.04 15.76
CA ALA A 769 -20.08 -8.08 16.17
C ALA A 769 -20.57 -7.21 15.00
N ASN A 770 -19.66 -6.74 14.15
CA ASN A 770 -19.99 -5.96 12.96
C ASN A 770 -20.71 -6.82 11.92
N ALA A 771 -20.22 -8.05 11.69
CA ALA A 771 -20.78 -8.99 10.72
C ALA A 771 -22.26 -9.35 11.00
N ILE A 772 -22.67 -9.40 12.28
CA ILE A 772 -24.03 -9.79 12.69
C ILE A 772 -24.88 -8.61 13.20
N ALA A 773 -24.40 -7.37 13.03
CA ALA A 773 -25.09 -6.16 13.49
C ALA A 773 -26.50 -6.05 12.87
N GLY A 774 -27.52 -5.86 13.71
CA GLY A 774 -28.92 -5.75 13.28
C GLY A 774 -29.57 -7.04 12.76
N LYS A 775 -28.83 -8.15 12.62
CA LYS A 775 -29.38 -9.43 12.12
C LYS A 775 -30.14 -10.20 13.22
N LYS A 776 -31.01 -11.12 12.79
CA LYS A 776 -31.64 -12.11 13.70
C LYS A 776 -30.62 -13.18 14.12
N ASP A 777 -30.97 -13.96 15.13
CA ASP A 777 -30.00 -14.80 15.83
C ASP A 777 -29.52 -16.00 14.98
N ASP A 778 -30.41 -16.52 14.14
CA ASP A 778 -30.23 -17.55 13.12
C ASP A 778 -29.68 -17.03 11.78
N VAL A 779 -29.72 -15.72 11.54
CA VAL A 779 -29.33 -15.11 10.25
C VAL A 779 -27.84 -14.84 10.22
N LYS A 780 -27.14 -15.55 9.33
CA LYS A 780 -25.70 -15.38 9.11
C LYS A 780 -25.33 -14.02 8.50
N GLY A 781 -24.14 -13.56 8.81
CA GLY A 781 -23.43 -12.45 8.19
C GLY A 781 -21.99 -12.81 7.85
N THR A 782 -21.39 -12.09 6.91
CA THR A 782 -20.02 -12.37 6.46
C THR A 782 -19.00 -11.70 7.38
N VAL A 783 -18.16 -12.50 8.05
CA VAL A 783 -17.15 -12.00 8.99
C VAL A 783 -15.77 -11.83 8.35
N MET A 784 -15.52 -12.56 7.27
CA MET A 784 -14.32 -12.44 6.44
C MET A 784 -14.65 -12.79 4.99
N VAL A 785 -13.99 -12.10 4.06
CA VAL A 785 -13.86 -12.48 2.66
C VAL A 785 -12.39 -12.75 2.37
N VAL A 786 -12.08 -13.75 1.56
CA VAL A 786 -10.75 -13.94 0.95
C VAL A 786 -10.85 -13.68 -0.55
N LEU A 787 -9.84 -13.03 -1.10
CA LEU A 787 -9.60 -12.85 -2.52
C LEU A 787 -8.23 -13.48 -2.87
N TYR A 788 -8.11 -14.08 -4.05
CA TYR A 788 -6.86 -14.59 -4.60
C TYR A 788 -6.91 -14.58 -6.13
N LYS A 789 -5.73 -14.51 -6.79
CA LYS A 789 -5.58 -14.69 -8.24
C LYS A 789 -5.53 -16.20 -8.51
N MET A 790 -6.26 -16.72 -9.51
CA MET A 790 -6.30 -18.15 -9.83
C MET A 790 -6.36 -18.36 -11.35
N GLY A 791 -5.66 -19.35 -11.87
CA GLY A 791 -5.69 -19.69 -13.29
C GLY A 791 -4.92 -20.98 -13.61
N ALA A 792 -4.81 -21.25 -14.90
CA ALA A 792 -4.22 -22.47 -15.45
C ALA A 792 -2.75 -22.68 -15.03
N GLU A 793 -2.30 -23.91 -15.25
CA GLU A 793 -0.98 -24.40 -14.86
C GLU A 793 0.18 -23.64 -15.55
N GLY A 794 1.35 -23.60 -14.89
CA GLY A 794 2.60 -23.02 -15.40
C GLY A 794 2.63 -21.49 -15.45
N LYS A 795 1.69 -20.86 -16.16
CA LYS A 795 1.88 -19.53 -16.75
C LYS A 795 1.48 -18.34 -15.86
N GLY A 796 0.66 -18.54 -14.82
CA GLY A 796 0.26 -17.49 -13.86
C GLY A 796 -0.57 -16.31 -14.41
N ARG A 797 -0.77 -16.30 -15.73
CA ARG A 797 -1.59 -15.47 -16.62
C ARG A 797 -1.98 -16.42 -17.79
N PRO A 798 -3.20 -16.39 -18.36
CA PRO A 798 -4.41 -15.67 -17.93
C PRO A 798 -4.85 -16.09 -16.52
N SER A 799 -5.73 -15.29 -15.89
CA SER A 799 -6.28 -15.63 -14.56
C SER A 799 -7.42 -14.70 -14.12
N ASP A 800 -8.24 -15.21 -13.19
CA ASP A 800 -9.30 -14.46 -12.53
C ASP A 800 -8.97 -14.10 -11.07
N ILE A 801 -9.75 -13.16 -10.52
CA ILE A 801 -9.89 -12.95 -9.09
C ILE A 801 -11.03 -13.83 -8.58
N MET A 802 -10.69 -14.78 -7.70
CA MET A 802 -11.63 -15.68 -7.05
C MET A 802 -11.93 -15.21 -5.63
N MET A 803 -13.17 -15.40 -5.18
CA MET A 803 -13.67 -14.96 -3.87
C MET A 803 -14.33 -16.08 -3.08
N GLN A 804 -13.96 -16.22 -1.80
CA GLN A 804 -14.67 -17.04 -0.82
C GLN A 804 -14.96 -16.26 0.47
N ARG A 805 -15.86 -16.77 1.32
CA ARG A 805 -16.48 -15.99 2.41
C ARG A 805 -16.75 -16.84 3.65
N TRP A 806 -16.55 -16.29 4.85
CA TRP A 806 -16.89 -16.95 6.11
C TRP A 806 -18.20 -16.39 6.66
N GLU A 807 -19.19 -17.25 6.91
CA GLU A 807 -20.54 -16.84 7.29
C GLU A 807 -20.91 -17.33 8.70
N VAL A 808 -21.12 -16.39 9.63
CA VAL A 808 -21.41 -16.67 11.06
C VAL A 808 -22.72 -16.01 11.51
N SER A 809 -23.41 -16.67 12.45
CA SER A 809 -24.63 -16.20 13.10
C SER A 809 -24.35 -15.71 14.52
N LYS A 810 -25.37 -15.25 15.26
CA LYS A 810 -25.19 -14.93 16.69
C LYS A 810 -25.01 -16.19 17.55
N LEU A 811 -25.64 -17.31 17.16
CA LEU A 811 -25.59 -18.59 17.87
C LEU A 811 -24.20 -19.25 17.85
N ASP A 812 -23.35 -18.90 16.88
CA ASP A 812 -22.01 -19.46 16.71
C ASP A 812 -21.03 -19.05 17.83
N THR A 813 -20.12 -19.95 18.24
CA THR A 813 -19.21 -19.75 19.37
C THR A 813 -17.78 -20.23 19.09
N GLY A 814 -16.80 -19.65 19.79
CA GLY A 814 -15.37 -19.88 19.55
C GLY A 814 -14.84 -18.95 18.44
N ASN A 815 -13.79 -19.39 17.75
CA ASN A 815 -13.20 -18.67 16.63
C ASN A 815 -14.21 -18.52 15.47
N PRO A 816 -14.62 -17.30 15.07
CA PRO A 816 -15.54 -17.09 13.96
C PRO A 816 -14.87 -17.17 12.58
N TYR A 817 -13.54 -17.23 12.51
CA TYR A 817 -12.74 -17.39 11.30
C TYR A 817 -12.33 -18.86 11.04
N ASP A 818 -12.70 -19.77 11.95
CA ASP A 818 -12.58 -21.22 11.78
C ASP A 818 -13.14 -21.69 10.42
N ILE A 819 -12.40 -22.58 9.75
CA ILE A 819 -12.71 -23.11 8.41
C ILE A 819 -14.12 -23.72 8.30
N LYS A 820 -14.72 -24.20 9.41
CA LYS A 820 -16.11 -24.69 9.43
C LYS A 820 -17.16 -23.64 9.06
N TYR A 821 -16.79 -22.36 9.06
CA TYR A 821 -17.64 -21.24 8.66
C TYR A 821 -17.49 -20.83 7.19
N LEU A 822 -16.60 -21.47 6.42
CA LEU A 822 -16.40 -21.24 5.00
C LEU A 822 -17.68 -21.54 4.18
N SER A 823 -18.06 -20.57 3.34
CA SER A 823 -19.12 -20.66 2.34
C SER A 823 -18.74 -21.66 1.26
N LYS A 824 -19.59 -22.68 1.05
CA LYS A 824 -19.47 -23.61 -0.08
C LYS A 824 -19.64 -22.95 -1.46
N LYS A 825 -20.13 -21.70 -1.54
CA LYS A 825 -20.14 -20.91 -2.77
C LYS A 825 -18.83 -20.13 -2.87
N ILE A 826 -17.96 -20.58 -3.80
CA ILE A 826 -16.88 -19.80 -4.41
C ILE A 826 -17.51 -18.90 -5.48
N GLN A 827 -16.92 -17.73 -5.75
CA GLN A 827 -17.33 -16.85 -6.85
C GLN A 827 -16.14 -16.36 -7.66
N ASN A 828 -16.21 -16.50 -8.98
CA ASN A 828 -15.37 -15.75 -9.91
C ASN A 828 -15.91 -14.30 -9.96
N ILE A 829 -15.06 -13.29 -9.73
CA ILE A 829 -15.52 -11.90 -9.69
C ILE A 829 -15.01 -11.03 -10.85
N SER A 830 -14.05 -11.52 -11.65
CA SER A 830 -13.53 -10.82 -12.83
C SER A 830 -14.19 -11.28 -14.13
N SER A 831 -14.48 -12.58 -14.31
CA SER A 831 -14.98 -13.15 -15.57
C SER A 831 -16.05 -12.32 -16.28
N VAL A 832 -15.96 -12.30 -17.61
CA VAL A 832 -16.88 -11.66 -18.54
C VAL A 832 -17.26 -12.62 -19.66
N THR A 833 -18.43 -12.43 -20.27
CA THR A 833 -18.77 -13.08 -21.54
C THR A 833 -18.38 -12.17 -22.71
N PRO A 834 -17.56 -12.64 -23.67
CA PRO A 834 -17.28 -11.89 -24.90
C PRO A 834 -18.55 -11.66 -25.72
N GLU A 835 -18.76 -10.44 -26.21
CA GLU A 835 -19.83 -10.10 -27.15
C GLU A 835 -19.30 -9.86 -28.58
N ILE A 836 -18.06 -9.36 -28.71
CA ILE A 836 -17.38 -9.14 -29.99
C ILE A 836 -15.92 -9.60 -29.87
N LEU A 837 -15.59 -10.63 -30.67
CA LEU A 837 -14.25 -11.15 -30.91
C LEU A 837 -13.88 -10.89 -32.37
N VAL A 838 -12.64 -10.47 -32.62
CA VAL A 838 -12.09 -10.24 -33.97
C VAL A 838 -10.74 -10.96 -34.08
N PRO A 839 -10.44 -11.67 -35.20
CA PRO A 839 -9.12 -12.26 -35.41
C PRO A 839 -8.01 -11.19 -35.43
N THR A 840 -6.84 -11.55 -34.90
CA THR A 840 -5.60 -10.78 -35.13
C THR A 840 -4.92 -11.23 -36.41
N ASP A 841 -3.77 -10.62 -36.75
CA ASP A 841 -2.94 -11.06 -37.88
C ASP A 841 -2.39 -12.50 -37.72
N ASN A 842 -2.39 -13.03 -36.49
CA ASN A 842 -2.42 -14.47 -36.24
C ASN A 842 -3.89 -14.93 -36.11
N GLU A 843 -4.37 -15.74 -37.05
CA GLU A 843 -5.76 -16.25 -37.09
C GLU A 843 -6.14 -17.12 -35.88
N GLU A 844 -5.17 -17.66 -35.13
CA GLU A 844 -5.42 -18.44 -33.91
C GLU A 844 -5.76 -17.54 -32.69
N ASN A 845 -5.35 -16.27 -32.72
CA ASN A 845 -5.57 -15.31 -31.65
C ASN A 845 -6.80 -14.42 -31.91
N LEU A 846 -7.76 -14.45 -30.99
CA LEU A 846 -8.99 -13.64 -31.04
C LEU A 846 -8.94 -12.48 -30.03
N LYS A 847 -8.95 -11.24 -30.54
CA LYS A 847 -9.00 -10.02 -29.71
C LYS A 847 -10.44 -9.68 -29.32
N MET A 848 -10.69 -9.53 -28.03
CA MET A 848 -11.98 -9.08 -27.48
C MET A 848 -12.07 -7.55 -27.54
N LEU A 849 -13.07 -7.06 -28.28
CA LEU A 849 -13.36 -5.62 -28.44
C LEU A 849 -14.58 -5.16 -27.64
N LYS A 850 -15.46 -6.10 -27.26
CA LYS A 850 -16.65 -5.87 -26.43
C LYS A 850 -17.02 -7.09 -25.62
N TRP A 851 -17.43 -6.87 -24.37
CA TRP A 851 -17.76 -7.89 -23.38
C TRP A 851 -18.95 -7.47 -22.52
N LYS A 852 -19.56 -8.43 -21.81
CA LYS A 852 -20.56 -8.15 -20.78
C LYS A 852 -20.37 -9.07 -19.59
N GLN A 853 -20.34 -8.49 -18.38
CA GLN A 853 -20.38 -9.26 -17.14
C GLN A 853 -21.83 -9.44 -16.68
N THR A 854 -22.21 -10.68 -16.38
CA THR A 854 -23.58 -11.09 -15.98
C THR A 854 -23.56 -11.82 -14.64
N GLU A 855 -24.73 -12.01 -14.02
CA GLU A 855 -24.86 -12.78 -12.77
C GLU A 855 -24.45 -14.27 -12.95
N GLY A 856 -24.53 -14.79 -14.18
CA GLY A 856 -24.05 -16.13 -14.52
C GLY A 856 -22.55 -16.29 -14.30
N ASN A 857 -21.77 -15.27 -14.70
CA ASN A 857 -20.30 -15.31 -14.68
C ASN A 857 -19.70 -15.47 -13.29
N LEU A 858 -20.48 -15.22 -12.23
CA LEU A 858 -20.10 -15.48 -10.84
C LEU A 858 -19.81 -16.95 -10.53
N ASN A 859 -20.16 -17.87 -11.44
CA ASN A 859 -20.01 -19.31 -11.29
C ASN A 859 -19.15 -19.91 -12.42
N ASP A 860 -18.51 -19.07 -13.25
CA ASP A 860 -17.61 -19.53 -14.30
C ASP A 860 -16.35 -20.14 -13.69
N LYS A 861 -15.81 -21.15 -14.38
CA LYS A 861 -14.44 -21.61 -14.13
C LYS A 861 -13.46 -20.55 -14.62
N THR A 862 -12.33 -20.47 -13.94
CA THR A 862 -11.10 -19.83 -14.40
C THR A 862 -10.70 -20.36 -15.78
N GLY A 863 -10.09 -19.51 -16.63
CA GLY A 863 -9.70 -19.91 -17.98
C GLY A 863 -10.88 -20.15 -18.94
N LEU A 864 -12.09 -19.63 -18.67
CA LEU A 864 -13.20 -19.73 -19.62
C LEU A 864 -12.97 -18.86 -20.89
N TYR A 865 -12.05 -17.90 -20.81
CA TYR A 865 -11.56 -17.11 -21.94
C TYR A 865 -10.07 -16.78 -21.74
N ASP A 866 -9.17 -17.60 -22.27
CA ASP A 866 -7.72 -17.57 -21.98
C ASP A 866 -6.94 -16.31 -22.41
N ASN A 867 -7.64 -15.29 -22.92
CA ASN A 867 -7.06 -14.03 -23.40
C ASN A 867 -7.27 -12.85 -22.45
N ASP A 868 -8.02 -12.96 -21.34
CA ASP A 868 -8.10 -11.90 -20.32
C ASP A 868 -7.18 -12.14 -19.09
N ASP A 869 -6.86 -11.09 -18.32
CA ASP A 869 -6.13 -11.26 -17.05
C ASP A 869 -6.60 -10.24 -16.00
N ALA A 870 -6.84 -10.73 -14.79
CA ALA A 870 -7.12 -9.92 -13.61
C ALA A 870 -5.95 -9.92 -12.61
N ARG A 871 -5.51 -8.73 -12.18
CA ARG A 871 -4.37 -8.55 -11.26
C ARG A 871 -4.63 -7.52 -10.15
N ALA A 872 -3.66 -7.41 -9.25
CA ALA A 872 -3.54 -6.38 -8.20
C ALA A 872 -4.73 -6.15 -7.24
N HIS A 873 -5.62 -7.13 -7.04
CA HIS A 873 -6.85 -6.96 -6.25
C HIS A 873 -6.67 -6.41 -4.81
N ARG A 874 -7.71 -5.70 -4.32
CA ARG A 874 -7.84 -5.02 -3.01
C ARG A 874 -9.32 -4.95 -2.59
N GLY A 875 -9.60 -4.52 -1.36
CA GLY A 875 -10.96 -4.17 -0.96
C GLY A 875 -11.10 -3.88 0.53
N PHE A 876 -12.34 -3.79 1.01
CA PHE A 876 -12.68 -3.79 2.44
C PHE A 876 -14.09 -4.34 2.69
N LEU A 877 -14.33 -4.82 3.91
CA LEU A 877 -15.60 -5.37 4.39
C LEU A 877 -16.06 -4.61 5.65
N LYS A 878 -17.30 -4.11 5.68
CA LYS A 878 -17.90 -3.38 6.81
C LYS A 878 -19.40 -3.67 6.94
N GLY A 879 -19.79 -4.41 7.97
CA GLY A 879 -21.15 -4.92 8.13
C GLY A 879 -21.53 -5.76 6.91
N ASP A 880 -22.52 -5.32 6.15
CA ASP A 880 -22.93 -5.91 4.88
C ASP A 880 -22.32 -5.23 3.63
N LEU A 881 -21.59 -4.11 3.79
CA LEU A 881 -20.92 -3.45 2.66
C LEU A 881 -19.59 -4.15 2.36
N LEU A 882 -19.44 -4.64 1.13
CA LEU A 882 -18.20 -5.14 0.57
C LEU A 882 -17.87 -4.32 -0.68
N ILE A 883 -16.67 -3.73 -0.71
CA ILE A 883 -16.08 -3.12 -1.91
C ILE A 883 -14.84 -3.93 -2.27
N VAL A 884 -14.73 -4.33 -3.53
CA VAL A 884 -13.54 -5.00 -4.08
C VAL A 884 -13.11 -4.26 -5.34
N GLY A 885 -11.81 -4.01 -5.48
CA GLY A 885 -11.23 -3.46 -6.70
C GLY A 885 -10.08 -4.33 -7.20
N TYR A 886 -9.88 -4.33 -8.51
CA TYR A 886 -8.82 -5.07 -9.21
C TYR A 886 -8.50 -4.36 -10.52
N THR A 887 -7.33 -4.64 -11.09
CA THR A 887 -7.04 -4.22 -12.47
C THR A 887 -7.27 -5.40 -13.41
N TRP A 888 -7.78 -5.12 -14.61
CA TRP A 888 -8.15 -6.15 -15.59
C TRP A 888 -7.93 -5.65 -17.02
N THR A 889 -7.53 -6.57 -17.90
CA THR A 889 -7.40 -6.32 -19.34
C THR A 889 -8.18 -7.39 -20.13
N PRO A 890 -8.89 -7.02 -21.21
CA PRO A 890 -9.59 -7.98 -22.06
C PRO A 890 -8.66 -8.82 -22.96
N ASN A 891 -7.38 -8.44 -23.09
CA ASN A 891 -6.44 -9.00 -24.07
C ASN A 891 -4.99 -9.02 -23.51
N TRP A 892 -4.69 -9.88 -22.53
CA TRP A 892 -3.39 -9.87 -21.82
C TRP A 892 -2.20 -10.13 -22.75
N THR A 893 -2.36 -11.01 -23.74
CA THR A 893 -1.35 -11.31 -24.79
C THR A 893 -1.05 -10.11 -25.67
N ALA A 894 -1.98 -9.17 -25.81
CA ALA A 894 -1.73 -7.88 -26.47
C ALA A 894 -1.19 -6.83 -25.49
N ALA A 895 -1.66 -6.82 -24.23
CA ALA A 895 -1.21 -5.87 -23.22
C ALA A 895 0.29 -6.00 -22.89
N ARG A 896 0.85 -7.22 -22.90
CA ARG A 896 2.30 -7.46 -22.67
C ARG A 896 3.22 -6.89 -23.78
N ASN A 897 2.66 -6.61 -24.95
CA ASN A 897 3.32 -6.05 -26.14
C ASN A 897 2.84 -4.60 -26.40
N GLY A 898 2.45 -3.85 -25.36
CA GLY A 898 1.90 -2.48 -25.45
C GLY A 898 0.63 -2.29 -26.30
N ASN A 899 0.01 -3.38 -26.74
CA ASN A 899 -1.10 -3.38 -27.71
C ASN A 899 -2.50 -3.41 -27.06
N ASP A 900 -2.59 -3.51 -25.73
CA ASP A 900 -3.78 -3.20 -24.93
C ASP A 900 -3.39 -2.75 -23.51
N ILE A 901 -4.38 -2.42 -22.66
CA ILE A 901 -4.15 -1.78 -21.35
C ILE A 901 -4.86 -2.53 -20.21
N TYR A 902 -4.36 -2.40 -18.99
CA TYR A 902 -5.11 -2.75 -17.77
C TYR A 902 -5.89 -1.53 -17.26
N ASN A 903 -7.21 -1.68 -17.06
CA ASN A 903 -8.05 -0.67 -16.40
C ASN A 903 -8.38 -1.06 -14.96
N LEU A 904 -8.69 -0.07 -14.12
CA LEU A 904 -9.16 -0.23 -12.74
C LEU A 904 -10.67 -0.50 -12.70
N TYR A 905 -11.07 -1.62 -12.13
CA TYR A 905 -12.46 -1.99 -11.90
C TYR A 905 -12.81 -2.01 -10.41
N ILE A 906 -14.04 -1.61 -10.08
CA ILE A 906 -14.65 -1.76 -8.75
C ILE A 906 -15.94 -2.59 -8.84
N ARG A 907 -16.13 -3.49 -7.88
CA ARG A 907 -17.37 -4.23 -7.62
C ARG A 907 -17.88 -3.95 -6.21
N ARG A 908 -19.21 -3.95 -6.05
CA ARG A 908 -19.90 -3.57 -4.82
C ARG A 908 -20.99 -4.56 -4.43
N SER A 909 -21.08 -4.86 -3.14
CA SER A 909 -22.12 -5.71 -2.57
C SER A 909 -22.64 -5.11 -1.25
N PHE A 910 -23.94 -5.30 -1.02
CA PHE A 910 -24.68 -4.76 0.13
C PHE A 910 -25.29 -5.87 1.01
N ASP A 911 -24.77 -7.10 0.90
CA ASP A 911 -25.14 -8.28 1.69
C ASP A 911 -23.94 -9.17 2.07
N GLY A 912 -22.74 -8.58 2.15
CA GLY A 912 -21.51 -9.28 2.50
C GLY A 912 -20.94 -10.15 1.37
N GLY A 913 -21.08 -9.74 0.12
CA GLY A 913 -20.57 -10.46 -1.05
C GLY A 913 -21.37 -11.72 -1.43
N LYS A 914 -22.62 -11.83 -0.97
CA LYS A 914 -23.49 -12.96 -1.34
C LYS A 914 -24.08 -12.74 -2.74
N ASN A 915 -24.45 -11.51 -3.05
CA ASN A 915 -24.86 -11.04 -4.37
C ASN A 915 -24.17 -9.71 -4.69
N TRP A 916 -24.02 -9.39 -5.98
CA TRP A 916 -23.43 -8.14 -6.46
C TRP A 916 -24.52 -7.27 -7.07
N THR A 917 -24.88 -6.17 -6.41
CA THR A 917 -26.03 -5.33 -6.79
C THR A 917 -25.77 -3.87 -6.53
N SER A 918 -26.48 -3.00 -7.23
CA SER A 918 -26.62 -1.59 -6.86
C SER A 918 -27.29 -1.43 -5.50
N ASP A 919 -27.06 -0.30 -4.81
CA ASP A 919 -27.53 -0.09 -3.44
C ASP A 919 -29.06 -0.26 -3.36
N PRO A 920 -29.58 -1.23 -2.56
CA PRO A 920 -31.02 -1.42 -2.35
C PRO A 920 -31.75 -0.23 -1.68
N LYS A 921 -31.03 0.83 -1.33
CA LYS A 921 -31.53 2.10 -0.76
C LYS A 921 -31.15 3.34 -1.58
N GLY A 922 -30.41 3.18 -2.68
CA GLY A 922 -30.01 4.27 -3.59
C GLY A 922 -31.03 4.52 -4.72
N ASP A 923 -30.78 5.53 -5.54
CA ASP A 923 -31.64 5.88 -6.69
C ASP A 923 -31.42 4.94 -7.91
N GLY A 924 -30.33 4.16 -7.91
CA GLY A 924 -29.79 3.47 -9.07
C GLY A 924 -28.54 4.16 -9.62
N ILE A 925 -27.79 3.48 -10.48
CA ILE A 925 -26.46 3.90 -10.94
C ILE A 925 -26.32 3.77 -12.46
N THR A 926 -25.42 4.53 -13.05
CA THR A 926 -25.05 4.46 -14.47
C THR A 926 -23.55 4.21 -14.57
N HIS A 927 -23.14 3.17 -15.31
CA HIS A 927 -21.74 2.90 -15.60
C HIS A 927 -21.39 3.37 -17.01
N THR A 928 -20.15 3.80 -17.18
CA THR A 928 -19.52 4.07 -18.49
C THR A 928 -18.48 2.98 -18.74
N GLU A 929 -18.33 2.55 -19.99
CA GLU A 929 -17.27 1.63 -20.42
C GLU A 929 -16.71 2.10 -21.76
N ILE A 930 -15.46 1.74 -22.08
CA ILE A 930 -14.83 2.08 -23.36
C ILE A 930 -14.61 0.79 -24.17
N PHE A 931 -15.29 0.70 -25.31
CA PHE A 931 -15.13 -0.39 -26.27
C PHE A 931 -14.45 0.11 -27.56
N ARG A 932 -14.03 -0.80 -28.43
CA ARG A 932 -13.56 -0.47 -29.79
C ARG A 932 -14.59 -0.93 -30.82
N ASP A 933 -14.79 -0.16 -31.89
CA ASP A 933 -15.63 -0.57 -33.01
C ASP A 933 -14.92 -1.67 -33.85
N PRO A 934 -15.59 -2.77 -34.25
CA PRO A 934 -14.94 -3.86 -34.97
C PRO A 934 -14.63 -3.56 -36.46
N VAL A 935 -15.02 -2.40 -36.98
CA VAL A 935 -14.78 -1.99 -38.37
C VAL A 935 -13.85 -0.77 -38.45
N THR A 936 -14.02 0.24 -37.60
CA THR A 936 -13.13 1.43 -37.59
C THR A 936 -11.98 1.31 -36.60
N LEU A 937 -12.04 0.38 -35.63
CA LEU A 937 -11.11 0.22 -34.50
C LEU A 937 -11.03 1.43 -33.54
N GLU A 938 -11.86 2.46 -33.77
CA GLU A 938 -11.98 3.64 -32.92
C GLU A 938 -12.60 3.29 -31.57
N ARG A 939 -12.20 4.01 -30.52
CA ARG A 939 -12.76 3.87 -29.17
C ARG A 939 -14.06 4.66 -29.04
N TYR A 940 -15.08 4.09 -28.41
CA TYR A 940 -16.34 4.77 -28.10
C TYR A 940 -16.80 4.50 -26.66
N GLU A 941 -17.50 5.47 -26.07
CA GLU A 941 -18.18 5.29 -24.78
C GLU A 941 -19.48 4.49 -24.96
N TYR A 942 -19.61 3.42 -24.17
CA TYR A 942 -20.88 2.76 -23.89
C TYR A 942 -21.38 3.18 -22.51
N THR A 943 -22.69 3.23 -22.31
CA THR A 943 -23.30 3.64 -21.03
C THR A 943 -24.54 2.80 -20.73
N GLU A 944 -24.59 2.15 -19.57
CA GLU A 944 -25.70 1.29 -19.13
C GLU A 944 -26.16 1.69 -17.71
N SER A 945 -27.47 1.74 -17.48
CA SER A 945 -28.08 2.19 -16.22
C SER A 945 -28.76 1.05 -15.46
N PHE A 946 -28.29 0.80 -14.23
CA PHE A 946 -28.73 -0.27 -13.34
C PHE A 946 -29.67 0.27 -12.26
N LYS A 947 -30.90 -0.24 -12.21
CA LYS A 947 -31.90 0.12 -11.18
C LYS A 947 -31.45 -0.39 -9.81
N THR A 948 -31.82 0.32 -8.74
CA THR A 948 -31.60 -0.08 -7.34
C THR A 948 -31.97 -1.55 -7.06
N GLY A 949 -31.11 -2.26 -6.31
CA GLY A 949 -31.34 -3.65 -5.92
C GLY A 949 -31.42 -4.62 -7.12
N LYS A 950 -30.65 -4.35 -8.18
CA LYS A 950 -30.45 -5.24 -9.34
C LYS A 950 -28.98 -5.52 -9.53
N TYR A 951 -28.67 -6.60 -10.25
CA TYR A 951 -27.30 -7.02 -10.51
C TYR A 951 -26.45 -5.86 -11.03
N GLU A 952 -25.27 -5.71 -10.45
CA GLU A 952 -24.29 -4.68 -10.81
C GLU A 952 -23.01 -5.38 -11.31
N PRO A 953 -22.64 -5.20 -12.59
CA PRO A 953 -21.34 -5.63 -13.09
C PRO A 953 -20.24 -4.74 -12.52
N ALA A 954 -18.99 -5.14 -12.68
CA ALA A 954 -17.86 -4.27 -12.39
C ALA A 954 -17.95 -2.93 -13.14
N ARG A 955 -17.53 -1.85 -12.46
CA ARG A 955 -17.43 -0.50 -13.02
C ARG A 955 -15.98 -0.20 -13.33
N ASN A 956 -15.64 0.03 -14.61
CA ASN A 956 -14.39 0.67 -14.98
C ASN A 956 -14.37 2.10 -14.40
N LEU A 957 -13.29 2.44 -13.71
CA LEU A 957 -13.11 3.72 -13.02
C LEU A 957 -11.97 4.57 -13.58
N SER A 958 -10.94 3.96 -14.16
CA SER A 958 -9.83 4.68 -14.79
C SER A 958 -10.16 5.17 -16.19
N LEU A 959 -11.02 4.43 -16.93
CA LEU A 959 -11.51 4.80 -18.26
C LEU A 959 -10.38 5.25 -19.23
N LEU A 960 -9.25 4.54 -19.20
CA LEU A 960 -8.07 4.89 -19.98
C LEU A 960 -8.34 4.76 -21.49
N ARG A 961 -8.01 5.83 -22.23
CA ARG A 961 -8.24 5.94 -23.69
C ARG A 961 -7.01 5.67 -24.54
N ASN A 962 -5.81 5.77 -23.96
CA ASN A 962 -4.55 5.52 -24.66
C ASN A 962 -4.29 4.00 -24.80
N ASN A 963 -3.17 3.67 -25.44
CA ASN A 963 -2.59 2.31 -25.46
C ASN A 963 -1.24 2.27 -24.72
N LYS A 964 -0.81 3.40 -24.16
CA LYS A 964 0.54 3.69 -23.66
C LYS A 964 0.71 3.45 -22.17
N GLU A 965 -0.38 3.37 -21.41
CA GLU A 965 -0.34 3.31 -19.95
C GLU A 965 -1.27 2.21 -19.43
N SER A 966 -0.81 1.45 -18.44
CA SER A 966 -1.62 0.48 -17.71
C SER A 966 -1.78 0.87 -16.25
N VAL A 967 -2.95 0.63 -15.65
CA VAL A 967 -3.14 0.84 -14.21
C VAL A 967 -2.38 -0.22 -13.41
N ILE A 968 -1.57 0.25 -12.47
CA ILE A 968 -0.86 -0.52 -11.45
C ILE A 968 -1.35 -0.21 -10.04
N GLU A 969 -0.96 -1.09 -9.11
CA GLU A 969 -0.87 -0.78 -7.68
C GLU A 969 -2.10 -0.13 -7.01
N PRO A 970 -3.36 -0.44 -7.38
CA PRO A 970 -4.51 0.21 -6.76
C PRO A 970 -4.50 0.01 -5.24
N ARG A 971 -4.99 1.00 -4.51
CA ARG A 971 -5.33 0.91 -3.07
C ARG A 971 -6.81 1.23 -2.94
N VAL A 972 -7.57 0.35 -2.31
CA VAL A 972 -9.01 0.56 -2.04
C VAL A 972 -9.20 0.38 -0.54
N VAL A 973 -9.40 1.49 0.19
CA VAL A 973 -9.34 1.47 1.66
C VAL A 973 -10.54 2.21 2.24
N GLY A 974 -11.37 1.47 2.98
CA GLY A 974 -12.45 2.01 3.79
C GLY A 974 -11.91 2.61 5.09
N THR A 975 -12.60 3.63 5.60
CA THR A 975 -12.18 4.34 6.84
C THR A 975 -12.01 3.40 8.06
N PRO A 976 -11.07 3.69 8.98
CA PRO A 976 -10.89 2.89 10.20
C PRO A 976 -12.10 2.94 11.14
N GLY A 977 -12.08 2.11 12.19
CA GLY A 977 -13.11 2.10 13.23
C GLY A 977 -13.18 3.40 14.02
N THR A 978 -14.32 3.64 14.68
CA THR A 978 -14.56 4.83 15.50
C THR A 978 -13.57 4.92 16.67
N ILE A 979 -12.97 6.10 16.86
CA ILE A 979 -12.00 6.36 17.93
C ILE A 979 -12.73 6.95 19.15
N VAL A 980 -12.68 6.28 20.30
CA VAL A 980 -13.24 6.77 21.57
C VAL A 980 -12.15 7.54 22.34
N ALA A 981 -12.46 8.76 22.75
CA ALA A 981 -11.51 9.60 23.46
C ALA A 981 -11.50 9.27 24.96
N VAL A 982 -10.47 8.55 25.41
CA VAL A 982 -10.24 8.23 26.83
C VAL A 982 -9.47 9.38 27.49
N THR A 983 -10.14 10.50 27.75
CA THR A 983 -9.54 11.58 28.57
C THR A 983 -9.68 11.24 30.06
N ASN A 984 -8.53 11.09 30.73
CA ASN A 984 -8.51 10.95 32.20
C ASN A 984 -8.92 12.26 32.90
N ASP A 985 -8.70 13.40 32.25
CA ASP A 985 -9.22 14.69 32.67
C ASP A 985 -10.66 14.91 32.17
N LYS A 986 -11.52 15.41 33.06
CA LYS A 986 -12.92 15.80 32.81
C LYS A 986 -13.12 17.31 32.72
N SER A 987 -12.06 18.10 32.87
CA SER A 987 -12.09 19.56 33.00
C SER A 987 -11.51 20.33 31.79
N ALA A 988 -10.70 19.67 30.96
CA ALA A 988 -9.86 20.34 29.95
C ALA A 988 -10.56 20.84 28.66
N TYR A 989 -11.81 20.45 28.36
CA TYR A 989 -12.48 20.83 27.10
C TYR A 989 -13.82 21.52 27.31
N TYR A 990 -13.92 22.77 26.84
CA TYR A 990 -15.11 23.62 26.97
C TYR A 990 -15.35 24.57 25.79
N ASP A 991 -15.01 24.17 24.56
CA ASP A 991 -15.68 24.74 23.38
C ASP A 991 -17.13 24.19 23.34
N LYS A 992 -18.08 25.06 22.99
CA LYS A 992 -19.51 24.75 22.88
C LYS A 992 -19.97 24.55 21.43
N ASN A 993 -19.10 24.85 20.46
CA ASN A 993 -19.36 24.70 19.03
C ASN A 993 -18.74 23.40 18.46
N ALA A 994 -17.66 22.89 19.07
CA ALA A 994 -16.98 21.65 18.67
C ALA A 994 -17.52 20.39 19.39
N MET A 995 -18.66 19.87 18.90
CA MET A 995 -19.25 18.55 19.22
C MET A 995 -19.75 18.27 20.66
N VAL A 996 -20.54 17.20 20.80
CA VAL A 996 -21.46 16.99 21.93
C VAL A 996 -20.99 15.93 22.94
N LYS A 997 -20.34 16.43 23.99
CA LYS A 997 -20.38 15.98 25.40
C LYS A 997 -19.54 14.76 25.84
N VAL A 998 -18.76 15.01 26.90
CA VAL A 998 -17.75 14.16 27.55
C VAL A 998 -18.35 13.04 28.43
N THR A 999 -17.52 12.02 28.71
CA THR A 999 -17.77 10.79 29.49
C THR A 999 -18.29 9.62 28.64
N GLY A 1000 -17.37 8.93 27.96
CA GLY A 1000 -17.68 7.81 27.06
C GLY A 1000 -18.05 8.23 25.63
N GLY A 1001 -17.52 9.35 25.16
CA GLY A 1001 -17.76 9.92 23.83
C GLY A 1001 -16.50 10.03 22.97
N TYR A 1002 -16.67 10.59 21.77
CA TYR A 1002 -15.62 10.85 20.80
C TYR A 1002 -15.09 12.29 20.98
N ALA A 1003 -13.83 12.59 20.65
CA ALA A 1003 -13.30 13.95 20.81
C ALA A 1003 -13.72 14.87 19.67
N TYR A 1004 -13.61 14.41 18.42
CA TYR A 1004 -13.87 15.24 17.24
C TYR A 1004 -14.77 14.56 16.20
N LYS A 1005 -15.17 15.30 15.16
CA LYS A 1005 -16.10 14.80 14.12
C LYS A 1005 -15.47 13.68 13.30
N GLU A 1006 -14.17 13.79 13.06
CA GLU A 1006 -13.39 12.87 12.27
C GLU A 1006 -13.09 11.54 12.97
N ASP A 1007 -13.25 11.46 14.30
CA ASP A 1007 -13.16 10.22 15.08
C ASP A 1007 -14.34 9.27 14.84
N VAL A 1008 -15.48 9.76 14.34
CA VAL A 1008 -16.70 8.98 14.15
C VAL A 1008 -16.64 8.23 12.82
N GLN A 1009 -16.76 6.90 12.83
CA GLN A 1009 -16.69 6.12 11.58
C GLN A 1009 -17.87 6.41 10.65
N ASP A 1010 -17.56 6.86 9.43
CA ASP A 1010 -18.49 6.79 8.30
C ASP A 1010 -18.27 5.48 7.53
N THR A 1011 -19.19 4.52 7.67
CA THR A 1011 -19.12 3.25 6.93
C THR A 1011 -19.48 3.39 5.46
N SER A 1012 -20.08 4.51 5.04
CA SER A 1012 -20.41 4.77 3.63
C SER A 1012 -19.23 5.31 2.82
N SER A 1013 -18.13 5.67 3.48
CA SER A 1013 -17.00 6.34 2.85
C SER A 1013 -15.73 5.49 2.77
N PHE A 1014 -15.00 5.70 1.67
CA PHE A 1014 -13.70 5.11 1.40
C PHE A 1014 -12.88 5.99 0.45
N TRP A 1015 -11.57 5.73 0.40
CA TRP A 1015 -10.65 6.32 -0.57
C TRP A 1015 -10.14 5.26 -1.54
N ILE A 1016 -9.74 5.72 -2.72
CA ILE A 1016 -9.14 4.91 -3.78
C ILE A 1016 -7.97 5.67 -4.39
N THR A 1017 -6.85 4.98 -4.62
CA THR A 1017 -5.69 5.49 -5.37
C THR A 1017 -5.22 4.42 -6.36
N TYR A 1018 -4.50 4.84 -7.39
CA TYR A 1018 -3.77 3.94 -8.30
C TYR A 1018 -2.56 4.68 -8.89
N GLY A 1019 -1.60 3.93 -9.42
CA GLY A 1019 -0.54 4.47 -10.28
C GLY A 1019 -0.74 4.00 -11.72
N THR A 1020 0.00 4.60 -12.66
CA THR A 1020 0.16 4.09 -14.03
C THR A 1020 1.57 3.53 -14.25
N GLU A 1021 1.72 2.56 -15.16
CA GLU A 1021 3.01 2.09 -15.70
C GLU A 1021 3.05 2.34 -17.21
N ASP A 1022 4.23 2.63 -17.76
CA ASP A 1022 4.45 2.70 -19.21
C ASP A 1022 4.28 1.32 -19.87
N ASN A 1023 3.50 1.26 -20.95
CA ASN A 1023 3.37 0.09 -21.81
C ASN A 1023 4.50 0.07 -22.86
N VAL A 1024 5.68 -0.41 -22.47
CA VAL A 1024 6.79 -0.71 -23.40
C VAL A 1024 6.52 -1.99 -24.21
N ASP A 1025 7.13 -2.13 -25.38
CA ASP A 1025 7.09 -3.38 -26.16
C ASP A 1025 8.34 -4.23 -25.85
N THR A 1026 8.13 -5.31 -25.10
CA THR A 1026 9.18 -6.21 -24.56
C THR A 1026 9.73 -7.16 -25.63
N HIS A 1027 9.92 -6.66 -26.87
CA HIS A 1027 10.34 -7.42 -28.04
C HIS A 1027 11.43 -6.71 -28.88
N ILE A 1028 12.15 -5.76 -28.28
CA ILE A 1028 13.43 -5.26 -28.83
C ILE A 1028 14.52 -6.31 -28.56
N GLY A 1029 14.40 -7.44 -29.26
CA GLY A 1029 15.28 -8.61 -29.19
C GLY A 1029 15.64 -9.13 -30.58
N SER A 1030 15.74 -8.23 -31.57
CA SER A 1030 15.83 -8.57 -32.99
C SER A 1030 17.17 -8.25 -33.65
N ASN A 1031 18.27 -8.78 -33.08
CA ASN A 1031 19.58 -8.96 -33.73
C ASN A 1031 20.42 -7.72 -34.09
N ASP A 1032 20.21 -6.55 -33.47
CA ASP A 1032 21.15 -5.42 -33.55
C ASP A 1032 21.66 -5.09 -32.12
N ASP A 1033 22.98 -5.17 -31.91
CA ASP A 1033 23.63 -5.24 -30.58
C ASP A 1033 23.75 -3.89 -29.81
N GLU A 1034 22.87 -2.90 -30.05
CA GLU A 1034 23.00 -1.53 -29.50
C GLU A 1034 21.72 -0.91 -28.88
N ASP A 1035 20.56 -1.58 -28.91
CA ASP A 1035 19.33 -1.05 -28.28
C ASP A 1035 19.24 -1.39 -26.77
N GLU A 1036 19.07 -0.37 -25.91
CA GLU A 1036 18.91 -0.54 -24.46
C GLU A 1036 17.56 -1.21 -24.10
N GLU A 1037 17.55 -2.14 -23.15
CA GLU A 1037 16.33 -2.82 -22.69
C GLU A 1037 15.45 -1.87 -21.86
N ILE A 1038 14.50 -1.18 -22.53
CA ILE A 1038 13.64 -0.17 -21.90
C ILE A 1038 12.64 -0.82 -20.94
N SER A 1039 13.01 -0.91 -19.67
CA SER A 1039 12.13 -1.37 -18.59
C SER A 1039 10.93 -0.44 -18.36
N ALA A 1040 9.80 -1.02 -17.93
CA ALA A 1040 8.55 -0.30 -17.69
C ALA A 1040 8.63 0.55 -16.41
N GLY A 1041 8.72 1.87 -16.55
CA GLY A 1041 8.69 2.80 -15.43
C GLY A 1041 7.27 2.97 -14.85
N PRO A 1042 7.10 3.06 -13.51
CA PRO A 1042 5.90 3.62 -12.92
C PRO A 1042 5.87 5.14 -13.15
N LEU A 1043 4.68 5.66 -13.42
CA LEU A 1043 4.41 7.05 -13.78
C LEU A 1043 3.65 7.75 -12.64
N ASP A 1044 2.70 8.62 -12.96
CA ASP A 1044 1.90 9.39 -11.99
C ASP A 1044 1.05 8.54 -11.01
N LEU A 1045 0.75 9.13 -9.84
CA LEU A 1045 -0.19 8.58 -8.86
C LEU A 1045 -1.49 9.41 -8.81
N TYR A 1046 -2.64 8.74 -8.86
CA TYR A 1046 -3.97 9.35 -8.86
C TYR A 1046 -4.74 9.05 -7.56
N TYR A 1047 -5.67 9.94 -7.16
CA TYR A 1047 -6.63 9.67 -6.09
C TYR A 1047 -8.09 10.04 -6.42
N SER A 1048 -9.00 9.33 -5.75
CA SER A 1048 -10.42 9.68 -5.64
C SER A 1048 -10.99 9.14 -4.32
N TYR A 1049 -12.25 9.47 -4.02
CA TYR A 1049 -12.98 8.97 -2.86
C TYR A 1049 -14.48 8.94 -3.12
N SER A 1050 -15.20 8.17 -2.31
CA SER A 1050 -16.67 8.17 -2.29
C SER A 1050 -17.22 8.55 -0.91
N LYS A 1051 -18.37 9.23 -0.88
CA LYS A 1051 -19.17 9.55 0.32
C LYS A 1051 -20.53 8.82 0.31
N ASN A 1052 -20.77 7.93 -0.66
CA ASN A 1052 -22.02 7.20 -0.85
C ASN A 1052 -21.78 5.78 -1.38
N LYS A 1053 -20.90 5.03 -0.71
CA LYS A 1053 -20.64 3.60 -0.94
C LYS A 1053 -20.25 3.28 -2.39
N GLY A 1054 -19.62 4.22 -3.10
CA GLY A 1054 -19.17 4.06 -4.49
C GLY A 1054 -20.28 4.25 -5.53
N GLU A 1055 -21.38 4.92 -5.20
CA GLU A 1055 -22.31 5.41 -6.25
C GLU A 1055 -21.63 6.52 -7.05
N ASP A 1056 -21.14 7.55 -6.36
CA ASP A 1056 -20.33 8.63 -6.92
C ASP A 1056 -18.88 8.55 -6.43
N PHE A 1057 -17.97 9.11 -7.23
CA PHE A 1057 -16.55 9.26 -6.97
C PHE A 1057 -16.15 10.72 -7.18
N TYR A 1058 -15.09 11.18 -6.52
CA TYR A 1058 -14.55 12.52 -6.74
C TYR A 1058 -13.75 12.58 -8.05
N SER A 1059 -14.10 13.53 -8.90
CA SER A 1059 -13.49 13.85 -10.19
C SER A 1059 -13.58 15.37 -10.40
N TYR A 1060 -12.84 15.88 -11.38
CA TYR A 1060 -13.04 17.24 -11.90
C TYR A 1060 -12.92 17.28 -13.41
N PHE A 1061 -13.45 18.33 -14.02
CA PHE A 1061 -13.25 18.57 -15.46
C PHE A 1061 -11.95 19.34 -15.67
N LYS A 1062 -11.05 18.76 -16.48
CA LYS A 1062 -9.83 19.39 -16.95
C LYS A 1062 -9.92 19.51 -18.46
N THR A 1063 -9.81 20.72 -18.99
CA THR A 1063 -9.56 20.93 -20.41
C THR A 1063 -8.08 20.69 -20.71
N ILE A 1064 -7.77 19.99 -21.79
CA ILE A 1064 -6.40 19.62 -22.16
C ILE A 1064 -5.86 20.60 -23.20
N SER A 1065 -4.60 21.01 -23.03
CA SER A 1065 -3.74 21.69 -24.03
C SER A 1065 -4.11 21.38 -25.49
N GLU A 1066 -4.16 22.39 -26.35
CA GLU A 1066 -4.32 22.24 -27.80
C GLU A 1066 -3.00 21.78 -28.47
N ASP A 1067 -1.83 22.17 -27.93
CA ASP A 1067 -0.49 21.66 -28.25
C ASP A 1067 -0.19 20.30 -27.56
N SER A 1068 -1.19 19.59 -27.02
CA SER A 1068 -0.97 18.27 -26.41
C SER A 1068 -0.80 17.17 -27.46
N ASP A 1069 0.27 16.38 -27.35
CA ASP A 1069 0.47 15.15 -28.14
C ASP A 1069 -0.57 14.02 -27.86
N GLY A 1070 -1.62 14.29 -27.07
CA GLY A 1070 -2.66 13.35 -26.69
C GLY A 1070 -3.96 13.49 -27.48
N ASN A 1071 -4.66 12.37 -27.69
CA ASN A 1071 -5.93 12.28 -28.46
C ASN A 1071 -7.10 13.16 -27.96
N ASN A 1072 -6.95 13.88 -26.85
CA ASN A 1072 -7.97 14.74 -26.24
C ASN A 1072 -7.55 16.23 -26.27
N ALA A 1073 -6.61 16.63 -27.14
CA ALA A 1073 -6.14 18.02 -27.22
C ALA A 1073 -7.30 18.99 -27.51
N GLY A 1074 -7.44 20.04 -26.70
CA GLY A 1074 -8.58 20.97 -26.70
C GLY A 1074 -9.87 20.44 -26.05
N ASP A 1075 -9.98 19.15 -25.70
CA ASP A 1075 -11.20 18.59 -25.11
C ASP A 1075 -11.30 18.83 -23.60
N VAL A 1076 -12.55 19.04 -23.15
CA VAL A 1076 -12.91 19.05 -21.72
C VAL A 1076 -13.18 17.63 -21.24
N VAL A 1077 -12.25 17.04 -20.49
CA VAL A 1077 -12.33 15.65 -20.00
C VAL A 1077 -12.55 15.58 -18.48
N GLU A 1078 -13.28 14.56 -18.04
CA GLU A 1078 -13.43 14.23 -16.61
C GLU A 1078 -12.22 13.40 -16.16
N VAL A 1079 -11.47 13.89 -15.16
CA VAL A 1079 -10.23 13.29 -14.66
C VAL A 1079 -10.21 13.16 -13.14
N TRP A 1080 -9.28 12.33 -12.65
CA TRP A 1080 -8.95 12.20 -11.23
C TRP A 1080 -7.86 13.22 -10.87
N GLU A 1081 -7.71 13.50 -9.58
CA GLU A 1081 -6.70 14.45 -9.09
C GLU A 1081 -5.40 13.74 -8.71
N TRP A 1082 -4.28 14.44 -8.91
CA TRP A 1082 -2.94 13.90 -8.73
C TRP A 1082 -2.58 13.75 -7.25
N LEU A 1083 -2.29 12.52 -6.82
CA LEU A 1083 -1.69 12.24 -5.52
C LEU A 1083 -0.20 12.60 -5.55
N ALA A 1084 0.46 12.26 -6.64
CA ALA A 1084 1.77 12.73 -7.08
C ALA A 1084 1.69 12.90 -8.60
N LYS A 1085 2.56 13.73 -9.18
CA LYS A 1085 2.61 13.94 -10.63
C LYS A 1085 4.06 14.13 -11.05
N ASP A 1086 4.48 13.58 -12.19
CA ASP A 1086 5.71 14.00 -12.85
C ASP A 1086 5.62 15.47 -13.29
N HIS A 1087 6.70 16.22 -13.08
CA HIS A 1087 6.84 17.62 -13.48
C HIS A 1087 7.78 17.82 -14.69
N GLY A 1088 8.50 16.78 -15.14
CA GLY A 1088 9.34 16.78 -16.35
C GLY A 1088 10.78 17.28 -16.15
N ASP A 1089 11.10 17.89 -15.00
CA ASP A 1089 12.47 18.24 -14.60
C ASP A 1089 13.30 17.01 -14.16
N TYR A 1090 12.62 15.89 -13.88
CA TYR A 1090 13.17 14.58 -13.54
C TYR A 1090 12.33 13.51 -14.26
N LYS A 1091 12.71 12.22 -14.15
CA LYS A 1091 11.78 11.09 -14.36
C LYS A 1091 11.47 10.41 -13.00
N PRO A 1092 10.56 10.97 -12.19
CA PRO A 1092 10.19 10.41 -10.90
C PRO A 1092 9.29 9.17 -11.08
N ALA A 1093 9.84 8.00 -10.82
CA ALA A 1093 9.09 6.78 -10.54
C ALA A 1093 8.30 6.95 -9.23
N GLN A 1094 7.00 7.21 -9.32
CA GLN A 1094 6.12 7.45 -8.16
C GLN A 1094 5.34 6.18 -7.81
N ALA A 1095 5.89 5.36 -6.92
CA ALA A 1095 5.43 3.98 -6.70
C ALA A 1095 4.96 3.67 -5.26
N GLU A 1096 4.34 2.50 -5.11
CA GLU A 1096 4.00 1.84 -3.83
C GLU A 1096 3.15 2.61 -2.79
N ALA A 1097 2.61 3.78 -3.11
CA ALA A 1097 1.90 4.69 -2.19
C ALA A 1097 1.03 3.99 -1.12
N GLN A 1098 1.37 4.20 0.15
CA GLN A 1098 0.63 3.69 1.30
C GLN A 1098 -0.30 4.77 1.87
N ILE A 1099 -1.59 4.42 2.02
CA ILE A 1099 -2.63 5.37 2.44
C ILE A 1099 -3.22 5.04 3.83
N ARG A 1100 -3.61 6.09 4.56
CA ARG A 1100 -4.39 6.09 5.81
C ARG A 1100 -5.42 7.21 5.77
N MET A 1101 -6.38 7.18 6.68
CA MET A 1101 -7.43 8.20 6.78
C MET A 1101 -8.06 8.23 8.16
N SER A 1102 -8.70 9.35 8.48
CA SER A 1102 -9.63 9.51 9.59
C SER A 1102 -10.85 8.56 9.50
N PRO A 1103 -11.46 8.16 10.64
CA PRO A 1103 -12.71 7.37 10.66
C PRO A 1103 -13.90 7.93 9.83
N ASN A 1104 -14.10 9.25 9.74
CA ASN A 1104 -15.11 9.81 8.81
C ASN A 1104 -14.60 9.94 7.36
N GLY A 1105 -13.30 9.74 7.15
CA GLY A 1105 -12.64 9.82 5.85
C GLY A 1105 -12.34 11.23 5.35
N ASN A 1106 -12.68 12.29 6.07
CA ASN A 1106 -12.48 13.66 5.59
C ASN A 1106 -11.02 14.08 5.52
N VAL A 1107 -10.17 13.58 6.41
CA VAL A 1107 -8.71 13.69 6.31
C VAL A 1107 -8.13 12.37 5.81
N PHE A 1108 -7.31 12.46 4.77
CA PHE A 1108 -6.52 11.39 4.14
C PHE A 1108 -5.03 11.70 4.29
N TYR A 1109 -4.24 10.63 4.39
CA TYR A 1109 -2.79 10.66 4.55
C TYR A 1109 -2.19 9.65 3.59
N ALA A 1110 -1.14 10.05 2.88
CA ALA A 1110 -0.35 9.18 2.02
C ALA A 1110 1.14 9.35 2.31
N ILE A 1111 1.90 8.29 2.06
CA ILE A 1111 3.34 8.34 1.86
C ILE A 1111 3.72 7.46 0.66
N TRP A 1112 4.69 7.88 -0.14
CA TRP A 1112 5.27 7.10 -1.24
C TRP A 1112 6.78 7.29 -1.29
N ASN A 1113 7.47 6.45 -2.05
CA ASN A 1113 8.81 6.75 -2.53
C ASN A 1113 8.70 7.40 -3.90
N GLU A 1114 9.39 8.51 -4.07
CA GLU A 1114 9.56 9.21 -5.33
C GLU A 1114 11.03 9.06 -5.71
N SER A 1115 11.34 8.42 -6.84
CA SER A 1115 12.72 8.08 -7.21
C SER A 1115 13.05 8.40 -8.66
N GLY A 1116 14.24 8.93 -8.93
CA GLY A 1116 14.63 9.26 -10.30
C GLY A 1116 16.13 9.50 -10.44
N ILE A 1117 16.61 9.48 -11.69
CA ILE A 1117 17.95 9.94 -12.03
C ILE A 1117 17.86 11.46 -12.22
N ASP A 1118 18.74 12.19 -11.54
CA ASP A 1118 18.92 13.63 -11.71
C ASP A 1118 19.62 13.92 -13.06
N PRO A 1119 19.08 14.81 -13.92
CA PRO A 1119 19.63 15.05 -15.25
C PRO A 1119 20.91 15.92 -15.27
N ASP A 1120 21.21 16.66 -14.19
CA ASP A 1120 22.39 17.54 -14.11
C ASP A 1120 23.65 16.80 -13.62
N ASP A 1121 23.51 15.80 -12.75
CA ASP A 1121 24.63 15.00 -12.22
C ASP A 1121 24.61 13.49 -12.53
N GLY A 1122 23.48 12.96 -13.01
CA GLY A 1122 23.33 11.54 -13.36
C GLY A 1122 23.18 10.59 -12.16
N ILE A 1123 22.98 11.12 -10.94
CA ILE A 1123 22.86 10.32 -9.72
C ILE A 1123 21.41 9.92 -9.48
N TYR A 1124 21.19 8.66 -9.07
CA TYR A 1124 19.89 8.19 -8.59
C TYR A 1124 19.57 8.78 -7.21
N LYS A 1125 18.42 9.46 -7.10
CA LYS A 1125 17.95 10.15 -5.91
C LYS A 1125 16.54 9.66 -5.57
N SER A 1126 16.19 9.54 -4.28
CA SER A 1126 14.81 9.16 -3.92
C SER A 1126 14.36 9.56 -2.53
N ASP A 1127 13.22 10.23 -2.45
CA ASP A 1127 12.63 10.70 -1.19
C ASP A 1127 11.37 9.93 -0.75
N ALA A 1128 11.21 9.85 0.57
CA ALA A 1128 9.98 9.45 1.23
C ALA A 1128 9.04 10.67 1.35
N ILE A 1129 8.14 10.87 0.37
CA ILE A 1129 7.23 12.01 0.30
C ILE A 1129 5.91 11.70 1.02
N PHE A 1130 5.52 12.57 1.95
CA PHE A 1130 4.23 12.58 2.63
C PHE A 1130 3.26 13.59 2.02
N ARG A 1131 1.96 13.26 1.99
CA ARG A 1131 0.86 14.18 1.67
C ARG A 1131 -0.36 13.97 2.58
N ARG A 1132 -0.92 15.08 3.09
CA ARG A 1132 -2.20 15.16 3.79
C ARG A 1132 -3.23 15.84 2.88
N ILE A 1133 -4.44 15.29 2.78
CA ILE A 1133 -5.53 15.84 1.98
C ILE A 1133 -6.80 15.91 2.82
N THR A 1134 -7.37 17.11 2.93
CA THR A 1134 -8.68 17.38 3.54
C THR A 1134 -9.73 17.49 2.43
N ARG A 1135 -10.78 16.67 2.49
CA ARG A 1135 -11.81 16.63 1.43
C ARG A 1135 -12.51 17.97 1.25
N ASN A 1136 -12.64 18.39 0.00
CA ASN A 1136 -13.57 19.45 -0.34
C ASN A 1136 -15.05 19.01 -0.06
N HIS A 1137 -15.90 19.97 0.27
CA HIS A 1137 -17.34 19.78 0.51
C HIS A 1137 -18.19 20.17 -0.70
N SER A 1138 -17.69 21.03 -1.60
CA SER A 1138 -18.40 21.35 -2.85
C SER A 1138 -18.28 20.21 -3.87
N PHE A 1139 -19.21 19.26 -3.79
CA PHE A 1139 -19.44 18.30 -4.87
C PHE A 1139 -19.92 19.03 -6.13
N VAL A 1140 -19.27 18.79 -7.27
CA VAL A 1140 -19.94 18.92 -8.57
C VAL A 1140 -20.79 17.66 -8.72
N GLN A 1141 -22.12 17.79 -8.57
CA GLN A 1141 -23.03 16.65 -8.59
C GLN A 1141 -23.29 16.19 -10.04
N THR A 1142 -22.42 15.34 -10.59
CA THR A 1142 -22.44 14.84 -11.98
C THR A 1142 -23.53 13.80 -12.23
N LYS A 1143 -24.81 14.16 -12.03
CA LYS A 1143 -25.91 13.46 -12.72
C LYS A 1143 -25.76 13.69 -14.22
N ARG A 1144 -25.14 12.73 -14.94
CA ARG A 1144 -25.13 12.64 -16.42
C ARG A 1144 -26.58 12.68 -16.92
N MET A 1145 -27.12 13.87 -17.20
CA MET A 1145 -28.36 14.03 -17.96
C MET A 1145 -28.04 13.69 -19.41
N GLY A 1146 -28.29 12.43 -19.79
CA GLY A 1146 -28.02 11.95 -21.14
C GLY A 1146 -28.69 12.83 -22.18
N VAL A 1147 -27.89 13.41 -23.08
CA VAL A 1147 -28.38 14.09 -24.28
C VAL A 1147 -28.93 12.99 -25.20
N TYR A 1148 -30.24 12.78 -25.13
CA TYR A 1148 -30.93 11.81 -25.98
C TYR A 1148 -30.94 12.26 -27.45
N ILE A 1149 -29.86 11.92 -28.18
CA ILE A 1149 -29.87 11.92 -29.64
C ILE A 1149 -30.69 10.71 -30.10
N THR A 1150 -32.00 10.91 -30.24
CA THR A 1150 -32.85 9.96 -30.97
C THR A 1150 -32.58 10.04 -32.49
N PRO A 1151 -32.80 8.96 -33.26
CA PRO A 1151 -32.31 8.82 -34.64
C PRO A 1151 -32.85 9.83 -35.66
#